data_AF-A0A3D6BWY5-F1
#
_entry.id   AF-A0A3D6BWY5-F1
#
_cell.length_a   1.000
_cell.length_b   1.000
_cell.length_c   1.000
_cell.angle_alpha   90.00
_cell.angle_beta   90.00
_cell.angle_gamma   90.00
#
_symmetry.space_group_name_H-M   'P 1'
#
loop_
_entity.id
_entity.type
_entity.pdbx_description
1 polymer ?
#
loop_
_entity_poly.entity_id
_entity_poly.type
_entity_poly.pdbx_seq_one_letter_code
_entity_poly.pdbx_strand_id
1 'polypeptide(L)'
;MNSLMKWSLRHPWIVVCLMVVATALLGSGILKIRVDASASGMMIKGDPAIEFYEETLEKFGSDNVSVIYVQDEELFTPEKIALIDELHFQFEELEAVERVESLYSVTNFKGEDGMLSTNPLVDYPPETIEEAEQIRTDALRNPMLVRNIISADGKATALNLYVVPDLNDPEFDIKFTKQVDAILQKVAPEFDSIFQLGNTYTKKSITSSILKDQVTLVPLSVLVLLTMLVASMRSSSGAILPMLTAGSSVIWSAGFMGHMGIPLNILTVIVPSLIVVIGSTEDMHLLSEYVEGLEEENGDKIKAVDYMVSKTGTAVLLTALTTFLGFLSITINDITMLKQFGIVASFGLFVNPLITCMLAPTYLKNFGPKHKPHSESKVTVNQKMMTFLANAIISVIHKYKWVTFGIIMGSAVIISLFSFTVKVDNDLLGYFKPESDIRVKSEIVHDEISGVQVFYIHVSSGVPDYFKDPKALREIDDLITYMDQTQLFDKIFGFTDYLKVIHREMNNGKESFYRLPDTKELVAQYLLTLQRHEIERLVTADFSEVNIMVRHNIGSSFELKEAVSTVKTHMDKILNEHLKSNFTGENILINEAADSIASGQVQSLGLLLFIIFVIMSVLFVNVKAGFLSLIPNFFPIILLFGVMGLFNIPLNVGTAMVAAIAIGIAVDDTIHFMTRYNKEMRDLQDQNKAIEVCIRSEITPVFSTSIALAAGFAVVCNSSFVPLINFGFLSAFVMIFALLGDMFVTPILLSSTQLVTLWDMVKLDLQQDVIEKSPLFNQMKHGQMKRVVLLGKVFEKSKGEAAISFGDFGDSMFLLLEGRAEVMVKKDDGTKQSVAKVAPGEVFGEMAMVNPGPRTADIVATEDMKYLEIDWKGMNRIQMIYPRIAVHLYRNLSRILGGRLKETTNQLMEARQ
;
A
#
# COMPACT_ATOMS: atom_id res chain seq x y z
N MET A 1 1.49 18.27 -19.32
CA MET A 1 1.00 19.09 -18.19
C MET A 1 1.08 20.60 -18.41
N ASN A 2 2.21 21.16 -18.84
CA ASN A 2 2.36 22.62 -19.00
C ASN A 2 1.28 23.25 -19.88
N SER A 3 0.96 22.64 -21.02
CA SER A 3 -0.11 23.14 -21.91
C SER A 3 -1.49 23.13 -21.24
N LEU A 4 -1.78 22.11 -20.41
CA LEU A 4 -3.03 22.02 -19.65
C LEU A 4 -3.13 23.16 -18.63
N MET A 5 -2.07 23.37 -17.83
CA MET A 5 -2.06 24.45 -16.84
C MET A 5 -2.16 25.85 -17.48
N LYS A 6 -1.45 26.08 -18.60
CA LYS A 6 -1.57 27.34 -19.35
C LYS A 6 -2.96 27.54 -19.96
N TRP A 7 -3.60 26.47 -20.41
CA TRP A 7 -4.98 26.51 -20.90
C TRP A 7 -5.96 26.87 -19.76
N SER A 8 -5.79 26.25 -18.59
CA SER A 8 -6.60 26.55 -17.40
C SER A 8 -6.49 28.01 -16.97
N LEU A 9 -5.28 28.58 -17.00
CA LEU A 9 -5.05 30.00 -16.69
C LEU A 9 -5.81 30.95 -17.66
N ARG A 10 -5.95 30.56 -18.93
CA ARG A 10 -6.65 31.33 -19.97
C ARG A 10 -8.17 31.18 -19.90
N HIS A 11 -8.68 30.01 -19.50
CA HIS A 11 -10.11 29.68 -19.52
C HIS A 11 -10.68 29.23 -18.16
N PRO A 12 -10.56 30.06 -17.10
CA PRO A 12 -10.88 29.65 -15.72
C PRO A 12 -12.33 29.21 -15.51
N TRP A 13 -13.31 29.90 -16.12
CA TRP A 13 -14.73 29.57 -15.95
C TRP A 13 -15.14 28.27 -16.67
N ILE A 14 -14.48 27.95 -17.79
CA ILE A 14 -14.70 26.68 -18.49
C ILE A 14 -14.18 25.53 -17.63
N VAL A 15 -13.00 25.70 -17.02
CA VAL A 15 -12.44 24.73 -16.08
C VAL A 15 -13.38 24.48 -14.91
N VAL A 16 -13.86 25.53 -14.23
CA VAL A 16 -14.79 25.37 -13.10
C VAL A 16 -16.07 24.65 -13.52
N CYS A 17 -16.65 24.99 -14.68
CA CYS A 17 -17.82 24.31 -15.21
C CYS A 17 -17.55 22.81 -15.47
N LEU A 18 -16.44 22.49 -16.14
CA LEU A 18 -16.04 21.10 -16.40
C LEU A 18 -15.85 20.32 -15.09
N MET A 19 -15.23 20.93 -14.08
CA MET A 19 -15.02 20.30 -12.78
C MET A 19 -16.34 20.03 -12.06
N VAL A 20 -17.28 20.97 -12.05
CA VAL A 20 -18.60 20.77 -11.44
C VAL A 20 -19.38 19.67 -12.16
N VAL A 21 -19.38 19.66 -13.50
CA VAL A 21 -20.05 18.62 -14.30
C VAL A 21 -19.43 17.25 -14.06
N ALA A 22 -18.10 17.14 -14.08
CA ALA A 22 -17.39 15.89 -13.82
C ALA A 22 -17.66 15.38 -12.40
N THR A 23 -17.66 16.26 -11.39
CA THR A 23 -18.01 15.91 -10.00
C THR A 23 -19.45 15.42 -9.88
N ALA A 24 -20.41 16.05 -10.58
CA ALA A 24 -21.80 15.59 -10.55
C ALA A 24 -21.98 14.23 -11.24
N LEU A 25 -21.34 14.02 -12.39
CA LEU A 25 -21.41 12.76 -13.15
C LEU A 25 -20.78 11.60 -12.37
N LEU A 26 -19.53 11.76 -11.95
CA LEU A 26 -18.83 10.71 -11.20
C LEU A 26 -19.44 10.51 -9.82
N GLY A 27 -19.77 11.60 -9.12
CA GLY A 27 -20.40 11.55 -7.78
C GLY A 27 -21.75 10.83 -7.74
N SER A 28 -22.45 10.71 -8.87
CA SER A 28 -23.70 9.94 -8.94
C SER A 28 -23.54 8.46 -8.57
N GLY A 29 -22.34 7.90 -8.74
CA GLY A 29 -22.01 6.53 -8.35
C GLY A 29 -21.98 6.31 -6.84
N ILE A 30 -21.81 7.35 -6.01
CA ILE A 30 -21.67 7.19 -4.54
C ILE A 30 -22.88 6.47 -3.92
N LEU A 31 -24.08 6.73 -4.44
CA LEU A 31 -25.32 6.11 -3.98
C LEU A 31 -25.41 4.60 -4.25
N LYS A 32 -24.49 4.05 -5.06
CA LYS A 32 -24.42 2.62 -5.43
C LYS A 32 -23.36 1.85 -4.66
N ILE A 33 -22.59 2.50 -3.79
CA ILE A 33 -21.54 1.83 -3.01
C ILE A 33 -22.22 0.88 -2.01
N ARG A 34 -21.75 -0.37 -2.00
CA ARG A 34 -22.12 -1.39 -1.00
C ARG A 34 -20.98 -1.59 -0.03
N VAL A 35 -21.27 -2.02 1.20
CA VAL A 35 -20.24 -2.42 2.17
C VAL A 35 -20.09 -3.93 2.09
N ASP A 36 -18.85 -4.41 2.04
CA ASP A 36 -18.51 -5.83 2.07
C ASP A 36 -17.63 -6.11 3.28
N ALA A 37 -18.21 -6.81 4.26
CA ALA A 37 -17.58 -7.23 5.50
C ALA A 37 -17.22 -8.73 5.50
N SER A 38 -17.36 -9.41 4.37
CA SER A 38 -17.07 -10.84 4.26
C SER A 38 -15.56 -11.12 4.22
N ALA A 39 -15.16 -12.29 4.74
CA ALA A 39 -13.79 -12.75 4.62
C ALA A 39 -13.47 -13.26 3.19
N SER A 40 -14.51 -13.57 2.39
CA SER A 40 -14.40 -14.00 0.98
C SER A 40 -13.55 -13.08 0.10
N GLY A 41 -13.56 -11.77 0.34
CA GLY A 41 -12.72 -10.83 -0.40
C GLY A 41 -11.20 -11.02 -0.18
N MET A 42 -10.82 -11.73 0.88
CA MET A 42 -9.42 -12.08 1.18
C MET A 42 -8.96 -13.32 0.40
N MET A 43 -9.87 -14.10 -0.18
CA MET A 43 -9.56 -15.32 -0.92
C MET A 43 -8.98 -15.02 -2.32
N ILE A 44 -8.29 -16.01 -2.88
CA ILE A 44 -7.71 -15.97 -4.23
C ILE A 44 -8.83 -16.18 -5.26
N LYS A 45 -9.04 -15.20 -6.15
CA LYS A 45 -10.11 -15.31 -7.15
C LYS A 45 -9.80 -16.41 -8.19
N GLY A 46 -10.75 -17.32 -8.39
CA GLY A 46 -10.65 -18.40 -9.37
C GLY A 46 -9.84 -19.60 -8.88
N ASP A 47 -9.59 -19.69 -7.58
CA ASP A 47 -8.99 -20.87 -6.96
C ASP A 47 -10.00 -22.04 -6.96
N PRO A 48 -9.64 -23.23 -7.50
CA PRO A 48 -10.46 -24.43 -7.41
C PRO A 48 -10.87 -24.81 -5.99
N ALA A 49 -10.12 -24.39 -4.97
CA ALA A 49 -10.48 -24.62 -3.57
C ALA A 49 -11.79 -23.92 -3.17
N ILE A 50 -12.12 -22.78 -3.80
CA ILE A 50 -13.40 -22.07 -3.57
C ILE A 50 -14.56 -22.88 -4.14
N GLU A 51 -14.44 -23.37 -5.38
CA GLU A 51 -15.48 -24.22 -6.00
C GLU A 51 -15.71 -25.49 -5.18
N PHE A 52 -14.64 -26.09 -4.66
CA PHE A 52 -14.73 -27.25 -3.77
C PHE A 52 -15.42 -26.94 -2.43
N TYR A 53 -15.17 -25.75 -1.87
CA TYR A 53 -15.86 -25.29 -0.67
C TYR A 53 -17.36 -25.07 -0.92
N GLU A 54 -17.73 -24.41 -2.03
CA GLU A 54 -19.14 -24.22 -2.42
C GLU A 54 -19.85 -25.57 -2.64
N GLU A 55 -19.22 -26.52 -3.34
CA GLU A 55 -19.75 -27.88 -3.53
C GLU A 55 -19.94 -28.60 -2.18
N THR A 56 -19.02 -28.40 -1.23
CA THR A 56 -19.12 -28.99 0.11
C THR A 56 -20.31 -28.42 0.87
N LEU A 57 -20.53 -27.10 0.82
CA LEU A 57 -21.69 -26.45 1.44
C LEU A 57 -23.02 -26.89 0.83
N GLU A 58 -23.08 -27.08 -0.49
CA GLU A 58 -24.28 -27.58 -1.16
C GLU A 58 -24.65 -29.01 -0.71
N LYS A 59 -23.64 -29.86 -0.45
CA LYS A 59 -23.86 -31.26 -0.04
C LYS A 59 -24.15 -31.44 1.44
N PHE A 60 -23.45 -30.70 2.31
CA PHE A 60 -23.46 -30.92 3.76
C PHE A 60 -24.11 -29.77 4.56
N GLY A 61 -24.59 -28.72 3.89
CA GLY A 61 -25.28 -27.58 4.50
C GLY A 61 -24.35 -26.43 4.89
N SER A 62 -24.95 -25.31 5.31
CA SER A 62 -24.23 -24.07 5.63
C SER A 62 -23.38 -24.16 6.90
N ASP A 63 -22.21 -23.54 6.85
CA ASP A 63 -21.33 -23.26 7.98
C ASP A 63 -21.57 -21.87 8.62
N ASN A 64 -22.59 -21.14 8.15
CA ASN A 64 -22.96 -19.83 8.67
C ASN A 64 -23.78 -19.96 9.95
N VAL A 65 -23.07 -20.08 11.08
CA VAL A 65 -23.66 -20.26 12.41
C VAL A 65 -23.56 -18.98 13.23
N SER A 66 -24.68 -18.59 13.83
CA SER A 66 -24.73 -17.62 14.93
C SER A 66 -24.89 -18.38 16.24
N VAL A 67 -23.97 -18.21 17.18
CA VAL A 67 -23.98 -18.89 18.48
C VAL A 67 -24.58 -17.96 19.53
N ILE A 68 -25.64 -18.39 20.20
CA ILE A 68 -26.18 -17.72 21.39
C ILE A 68 -25.61 -18.43 22.60
N TYR A 69 -24.75 -17.74 23.34
CA TYR A 69 -24.16 -18.23 24.57
C TYR A 69 -25.03 -17.82 25.76
N VAL A 70 -25.32 -18.77 26.64
CA VAL A 70 -26.09 -18.58 27.89
C VAL A 70 -25.31 -19.21 29.03
N GLN A 71 -25.11 -18.49 30.12
CA GLN A 71 -24.43 -18.95 31.32
C GLN A 71 -25.20 -18.54 32.57
N ASP A 72 -25.33 -19.49 33.49
CA ASP A 72 -25.97 -19.31 34.78
C ASP A 72 -25.53 -20.41 35.77
N GLU A 73 -25.26 -20.05 37.02
CA GLU A 73 -24.93 -21.03 38.06
C GLU A 73 -26.06 -22.05 38.31
N GLU A 74 -27.33 -21.64 38.12
CA GLU A 74 -28.53 -22.46 38.28
C GLU A 74 -29.24 -22.73 36.93
N LEU A 75 -28.44 -22.95 35.87
CA LEU A 75 -28.93 -23.20 34.50
C LEU A 75 -29.96 -24.34 34.41
N PHE A 76 -29.76 -25.42 35.18
CA PHE A 76 -30.64 -26.59 35.18
C PHE A 76 -31.74 -26.47 36.25
N THR A 77 -32.60 -25.47 36.07
CA THR A 77 -33.84 -25.29 36.85
C THR A 77 -35.05 -25.25 35.92
N PRO A 78 -36.26 -25.63 36.40
CA PRO A 78 -37.50 -25.53 35.62
C PRO A 78 -37.70 -24.17 34.94
N GLU A 79 -37.42 -23.09 35.67
CA GLU A 79 -37.61 -21.72 35.20
C GLU A 79 -36.63 -21.37 34.06
N LYS A 80 -35.33 -21.66 34.23
CA LYS A 80 -34.30 -21.35 33.22
C LYS A 80 -34.41 -22.22 31.97
N ILE A 81 -34.70 -23.52 32.12
CA ILE A 81 -34.89 -24.42 30.99
C ILE A 81 -36.13 -24.03 30.18
N ALA A 82 -37.22 -23.61 30.84
CA ALA A 82 -38.39 -23.06 30.15
C ALA A 82 -38.10 -21.76 29.39
N LEU A 83 -37.25 -20.88 29.93
CA LEU A 83 -36.80 -19.67 29.20
C LEU A 83 -35.97 -20.03 27.97
N ILE A 84 -35.14 -21.07 28.02
CA ILE A 84 -34.39 -21.56 26.86
C ILE A 84 -35.34 -22.12 25.79
N ASP A 85 -36.46 -22.73 26.18
CA ASP A 85 -37.52 -23.18 25.26
C ASP A 85 -38.13 -22.00 24.51
N GLU A 86 -38.50 -20.95 25.24
CA GLU A 86 -39.07 -19.74 24.66
C GLU A 86 -38.08 -19.10 23.67
N LEU A 87 -36.79 -19.05 24.02
CA LEU A 87 -35.74 -18.57 23.12
C LEU A 87 -35.61 -19.45 21.88
N HIS A 88 -35.65 -20.78 22.01
CA HIS A 88 -35.55 -21.72 20.89
C HIS A 88 -36.64 -21.44 19.85
N PHE A 89 -37.91 -21.39 20.27
CA PHE A 89 -39.03 -21.11 19.37
C PHE A 89 -38.97 -19.70 18.79
N GLN A 90 -38.63 -18.68 19.58
CA GLN A 90 -38.51 -17.30 19.08
C GLN A 90 -37.44 -17.16 18.00
N PHE A 91 -36.33 -17.92 18.10
CA PHE A 91 -35.30 -17.92 17.07
C PHE A 91 -35.69 -18.75 15.84
N GLU A 92 -36.43 -19.84 16.01
CA GLU A 92 -36.93 -20.66 14.89
C GLU A 92 -37.99 -19.90 14.06
N GLU A 93 -38.76 -19.01 14.67
CA GLU A 93 -39.72 -18.13 13.97
C GLU A 93 -39.05 -17.04 13.11
N LEU A 94 -37.74 -16.81 13.24
CA LEU A 94 -37.03 -15.84 12.41
C LEU A 94 -36.88 -16.38 10.98
N GLU A 95 -37.40 -15.65 9.99
CA GLU A 95 -37.39 -16.04 8.57
C GLU A 95 -36.00 -16.42 8.02
N ALA A 96 -34.94 -15.81 8.57
CA ALA A 96 -33.56 -16.06 8.13
C ALA A 96 -32.89 -17.26 8.82
N VAL A 97 -33.52 -17.85 9.84
CA VAL A 97 -33.01 -19.02 10.56
C VAL A 97 -33.61 -20.26 9.94
N GLU A 98 -32.76 -21.11 9.36
CA GLU A 98 -33.20 -22.40 8.80
C GLU A 98 -33.45 -23.42 9.91
N ARG A 99 -32.61 -23.37 10.96
CA ARG A 99 -32.64 -24.33 12.07
C ARG A 99 -32.00 -23.74 13.32
N VAL A 100 -32.55 -24.08 14.47
CA VAL A 100 -31.95 -23.82 15.78
C VAL A 100 -31.50 -25.15 16.38
N GLU A 101 -30.23 -25.23 16.76
CA GLU A 101 -29.69 -26.36 17.50
C GLU A 101 -29.49 -25.97 18.98
N SER A 102 -30.26 -26.57 19.88
CA SER A 102 -30.28 -26.30 21.32
C SER A 102 -30.52 -27.59 22.13
N LEU A 103 -30.64 -27.49 23.45
CA LEU A 103 -31.06 -28.61 24.32
C LEU A 103 -32.40 -29.25 23.90
N TYR A 104 -33.24 -28.52 23.17
CA TYR A 104 -34.58 -28.96 22.71
C TYR A 104 -34.57 -29.67 21.36
N SER A 105 -33.48 -29.57 20.59
CA SER A 105 -33.40 -30.16 19.25
C SER A 105 -32.33 -31.24 19.14
N VAL A 106 -31.37 -31.28 20.08
CA VAL A 106 -30.31 -32.29 20.06
C VAL A 106 -30.84 -33.63 20.50
N THR A 107 -30.52 -34.68 19.74
CA THR A 107 -30.97 -36.04 20.04
C THR A 107 -30.25 -36.59 21.26
N ASN A 108 -31.04 -37.13 22.20
CA ASN A 108 -30.52 -37.90 23.33
C ASN A 108 -30.54 -39.40 23.01
N PHE A 109 -29.42 -39.92 22.54
CA PHE A 109 -29.24 -41.36 22.39
C PHE A 109 -29.16 -42.00 23.77
N LYS A 110 -30.21 -42.72 24.17
CA LYS A 110 -30.29 -43.41 25.46
C LYS A 110 -30.83 -44.82 25.28
N GLY A 111 -30.10 -45.80 25.83
CA GLY A 111 -30.54 -47.19 25.82
C GLY A 111 -31.54 -47.45 26.94
N GLU A 112 -32.76 -47.88 26.60
CA GLU A 112 -33.80 -48.27 27.55
C GLU A 112 -34.38 -49.64 27.14
N ASP A 113 -34.31 -50.63 28.03
CA ASP A 113 -34.88 -51.98 27.85
C ASP A 113 -34.53 -52.69 26.51
N GLY A 114 -33.33 -52.44 25.99
CA GLY A 114 -32.85 -53.03 24.72
C GLY A 114 -33.33 -52.30 23.46
N MET A 115 -33.96 -51.13 23.61
CA MET A 115 -34.27 -50.18 22.54
C MET A 115 -33.44 -48.90 22.69
N LEU A 116 -33.24 -48.18 21.59
CA LEU A 116 -32.60 -46.87 21.58
C LEU A 116 -33.69 -45.80 21.51
N SER A 117 -33.76 -44.96 22.54
CA SER A 117 -34.51 -43.70 22.46
C SER A 117 -33.73 -42.71 21.60
N THR A 118 -34.43 -42.04 20.70
CA THR A 118 -33.92 -40.98 19.81
C THR A 118 -34.75 -39.71 19.95
N ASN A 119 -35.37 -39.53 21.12
CA ASN A 119 -36.10 -38.30 21.43
C ASN A 119 -35.11 -37.15 21.66
N PRO A 120 -35.58 -35.89 21.53
CA PRO A 120 -34.79 -34.74 21.94
C PRO A 120 -34.35 -34.86 23.40
N LEU A 121 -33.22 -34.26 23.74
CA LEU A 121 -32.71 -34.21 25.11
C LEU A 121 -33.71 -33.56 26.07
N VAL A 122 -34.40 -32.52 25.60
CA VAL A 122 -35.53 -31.90 26.30
C VAL A 122 -36.72 -31.90 25.37
N ASP A 123 -37.73 -32.73 25.66
CA ASP A 123 -38.97 -32.82 24.87
C ASP A 123 -40.05 -31.85 25.40
N TYR A 124 -40.03 -31.59 26.71
CA TYR A 124 -40.87 -30.60 27.37
C TYR A 124 -40.09 -29.93 28.52
N PRO A 125 -40.41 -28.67 28.86
CA PRO A 125 -39.81 -28.00 30.01
C PRO A 125 -40.06 -28.80 31.31
N PRO A 126 -39.03 -29.06 32.14
CA PRO A 126 -39.18 -29.86 33.34
C PRO A 126 -40.06 -29.14 34.37
N GLU A 127 -40.91 -29.87 35.08
CA GLU A 127 -41.78 -29.32 36.13
C GLU A 127 -41.10 -29.33 37.51
N THR A 128 -40.08 -30.18 37.68
CA THR A 128 -39.37 -30.37 38.95
C THR A 128 -37.85 -30.21 38.81
N ILE A 129 -37.18 -29.86 39.92
CA ILE A 129 -35.71 -29.77 39.98
C ILE A 129 -35.08 -31.14 39.71
N GLU A 130 -35.71 -32.24 40.14
CA GLU A 130 -35.21 -33.60 39.89
C GLU A 130 -35.18 -33.94 38.39
N GLU A 131 -36.22 -33.54 37.63
CA GLU A 131 -36.24 -33.68 36.18
C GLU A 131 -35.17 -32.84 35.50
N ALA A 132 -34.98 -31.59 35.92
CA ALA A 132 -33.93 -30.70 35.40
C ALA A 132 -32.52 -31.26 35.64
N GLU A 133 -32.25 -31.82 36.83
CA GLU A 133 -30.99 -32.49 37.16
C GLU A 133 -30.78 -33.78 36.36
N GLN A 134 -31.86 -34.50 36.04
CA GLN A 134 -31.77 -35.67 35.16
C GLN A 134 -31.38 -35.26 33.74
N ILE A 135 -31.94 -34.17 33.20
CA ILE A 135 -31.53 -33.61 31.91
C ILE A 135 -30.05 -33.25 31.94
N ARG A 136 -29.58 -32.59 33.01
CA ARG A 136 -28.15 -32.27 33.18
C ARG A 136 -27.28 -33.52 33.12
N THR A 137 -27.69 -34.56 33.85
CA THR A 137 -26.95 -35.82 33.93
C THR A 137 -26.90 -36.53 32.57
N ASP A 138 -28.01 -36.54 31.84
CA ASP A 138 -28.09 -37.14 30.51
C ASP A 138 -27.25 -36.33 29.49
N ALA A 139 -27.28 -35.00 29.56
CA ALA A 139 -26.49 -34.11 28.71
C ALA A 139 -24.97 -34.31 28.92
N LEU A 140 -24.52 -34.31 30.18
CA LEU A 140 -23.11 -34.49 30.54
C LEU A 140 -22.58 -35.90 30.23
N ARG A 141 -23.46 -36.89 30.09
CA ARG A 141 -23.10 -38.26 29.72
C ARG A 141 -22.85 -38.43 28.22
N ASN A 142 -23.33 -37.51 27.38
CA ASN A 142 -23.13 -37.55 25.94
C ASN A 142 -21.89 -36.73 25.53
N PRO A 143 -20.79 -37.38 25.09
CA PRO A 143 -19.56 -36.69 24.69
C PRO A 143 -19.74 -35.75 23.50
N MET A 144 -20.81 -35.90 22.71
CA MET A 144 -21.12 -35.03 21.57
C MET A 144 -21.73 -33.68 22.00
N LEU A 145 -22.32 -33.61 23.20
CA LEU A 145 -22.92 -32.39 23.73
C LEU A 145 -21.92 -31.61 24.59
N VAL A 146 -21.11 -32.32 25.37
CA VAL A 146 -20.11 -31.72 26.25
C VAL A 146 -19.02 -31.01 25.43
N ARG A 147 -18.77 -29.75 25.79
CA ARG A 147 -17.89 -28.82 25.06
C ARG A 147 -18.34 -28.59 23.62
N ASN A 148 -19.65 -28.56 23.39
CA ASN A 148 -20.26 -28.28 22.08
C ASN A 148 -21.56 -27.48 22.21
N ILE A 149 -22.50 -28.04 22.97
CA ILE A 149 -23.80 -27.46 23.28
C ILE A 149 -23.87 -27.11 24.76
N ILE A 150 -23.25 -27.91 25.64
CA ILE A 150 -23.18 -27.67 27.08
C ILE A 150 -21.72 -27.60 27.54
N SER A 151 -21.42 -26.76 28.52
CA SER A 151 -20.11 -26.69 29.16
C SER A 151 -19.80 -27.95 29.96
N ALA A 152 -18.51 -28.19 30.23
CA ALA A 152 -18.07 -29.38 30.97
C ALA A 152 -18.57 -29.42 32.43
N ASP A 153 -18.88 -28.27 33.03
CA ASP A 153 -19.44 -28.14 34.37
C ASP A 153 -20.99 -28.05 34.38
N GLY A 154 -21.62 -27.97 33.22
CA GLY A 154 -23.07 -27.88 33.07
C GLY A 154 -23.67 -26.52 33.48
N LYS A 155 -22.88 -25.44 33.49
CA LYS A 155 -23.34 -24.08 33.83
C LYS A 155 -23.55 -23.15 32.63
N ALA A 156 -23.08 -23.56 31.46
CA ALA A 156 -23.32 -22.81 30.22
C ALA A 156 -23.87 -23.71 29.13
N THR A 157 -24.67 -23.12 28.25
CA THR A 157 -25.23 -23.75 27.06
C THR A 157 -25.14 -22.82 25.85
N ALA A 158 -25.04 -23.41 24.66
CA ALA A 158 -25.03 -22.72 23.38
C ALA A 158 -26.28 -23.08 22.57
N LEU A 159 -26.89 -22.09 21.92
CA LEU A 159 -27.89 -22.29 20.87
C LEU A 159 -27.25 -21.89 19.53
N ASN A 160 -27.11 -22.85 18.62
CA ASN A 160 -26.53 -22.60 17.30
C ASN A 160 -27.65 -22.30 16.29
N LEU A 161 -27.71 -21.07 15.81
CA LEU A 161 -28.65 -20.64 14.78
C LEU A 161 -27.98 -20.80 13.42
N TYR A 162 -28.53 -21.65 12.56
CA TYR A 162 -28.07 -21.80 11.19
C TYR A 162 -28.78 -20.78 10.31
N VAL A 163 -28.02 -19.79 9.82
CA VAL A 163 -28.57 -18.58 9.20
C VAL A 163 -28.35 -18.62 7.70
N VAL A 164 -29.44 -18.49 6.93
CA VAL A 164 -29.39 -18.33 5.47
C VAL A 164 -29.44 -16.84 5.15
N PRO A 165 -28.32 -16.23 4.72
CA PRO A 165 -28.29 -14.79 4.48
C PRO A 165 -29.03 -14.41 3.20
N ASP A 166 -29.80 -13.31 3.24
CA ASP A 166 -30.33 -12.69 2.02
C ASP A 166 -29.23 -11.89 1.32
N LEU A 167 -28.69 -12.47 0.23
CA LEU A 167 -27.63 -11.87 -0.57
C LEU A 167 -28.05 -10.56 -1.26
N ASN A 168 -29.35 -10.23 -1.30
CA ASN A 168 -29.86 -8.99 -1.90
C ASN A 168 -29.99 -7.83 -0.90
N ASP A 169 -29.95 -8.08 0.41
CA ASP A 169 -30.06 -7.06 1.45
C ASP A 169 -28.66 -6.69 2.00
N PRO A 170 -28.09 -5.53 1.63
CA PRO A 170 -26.76 -5.11 2.09
C PRO A 170 -26.67 -4.85 3.59
N GLU A 171 -27.81 -4.73 4.28
CA GLU A 171 -27.89 -4.52 5.72
C GLU A 171 -28.36 -5.77 6.48
N PHE A 172 -28.42 -6.93 5.81
CA PHE A 172 -28.90 -8.19 6.38
C PHE A 172 -28.24 -8.48 7.75
N ASP A 173 -26.90 -8.49 7.80
CA ASP A 173 -26.16 -8.84 9.02
C ASP A 173 -26.50 -7.87 10.17
N ILE A 174 -26.70 -6.59 9.87
CA ILE A 174 -27.06 -5.57 10.86
C ILE A 174 -28.48 -5.79 11.37
N LYS A 175 -29.44 -6.04 10.47
CA LYS A 175 -30.85 -6.23 10.80
C LYS A 175 -31.06 -7.51 11.58
N PHE A 176 -30.48 -8.62 11.12
CA PHE A 176 -30.55 -9.91 11.80
C PHE A 176 -29.95 -9.83 13.21
N THR A 177 -28.74 -9.29 13.34
CA THR A 177 -28.09 -9.12 14.65
C THR A 177 -28.96 -8.31 15.60
N LYS A 178 -29.61 -7.23 15.12
CA LYS A 178 -30.54 -6.42 15.93
C LYS A 178 -31.80 -7.18 16.36
N GLN A 179 -32.34 -8.04 15.50
CA GLN A 179 -33.50 -8.88 15.85
C GLN A 179 -33.14 -9.85 16.98
N VAL A 180 -31.98 -10.52 16.86
CA VAL A 180 -31.45 -11.41 17.90
C VAL A 180 -31.18 -10.63 19.20
N ASP A 181 -30.48 -9.49 19.14
CA ASP A 181 -30.19 -8.65 20.31
C ASP A 181 -31.49 -8.21 21.02
N ALA A 182 -32.55 -7.90 20.27
CA ALA A 182 -33.84 -7.49 20.84
C ALA A 182 -34.57 -8.63 21.56
N ILE A 183 -34.37 -9.88 21.13
CA ILE A 183 -34.85 -11.08 21.84
C ILE A 183 -34.03 -11.28 23.11
N LEU A 184 -32.69 -11.29 23.00
CA LEU A 184 -31.79 -11.50 24.13
C LEU A 184 -31.97 -10.46 25.23
N GLN A 185 -32.18 -9.19 24.88
CA GLN A 185 -32.33 -8.10 25.86
C GLN A 185 -33.53 -8.30 26.80
N LYS A 186 -34.58 -9.01 26.37
CA LYS A 186 -35.77 -9.28 27.21
C LYS A 186 -35.48 -10.28 28.32
N VAL A 187 -34.60 -11.25 28.03
CA VAL A 187 -34.30 -12.38 28.92
C VAL A 187 -32.95 -12.20 29.64
N ALA A 188 -32.13 -11.24 29.22
CA ALA A 188 -30.83 -10.95 29.82
C ALA A 188 -30.79 -10.76 31.35
N PRO A 189 -31.80 -10.17 32.02
CA PRO A 189 -31.81 -10.07 33.48
C PRO A 189 -31.96 -11.42 34.20
N GLU A 190 -32.40 -12.46 33.47
CA GLU A 190 -32.64 -13.80 34.01
C GLU A 190 -31.41 -14.71 33.87
N PHE A 191 -30.29 -14.26 33.33
CA PHE A 191 -29.08 -15.09 33.22
C PHE A 191 -27.87 -14.31 33.71
N ASP A 192 -26.88 -15.00 34.30
CA ASP A 192 -25.61 -14.37 34.69
C ASP A 192 -24.91 -13.72 33.48
N SER A 193 -24.95 -14.40 32.33
CA SER A 193 -24.44 -13.87 31.06
C SER A 193 -25.19 -14.47 29.87
N ILE A 194 -25.61 -13.61 28.93
CA ILE A 194 -26.20 -14.04 27.66
C ILE A 194 -25.77 -13.12 26.52
N PHE A 195 -25.29 -13.68 25.42
CA PHE A 195 -24.88 -12.90 24.25
C PHE A 195 -24.84 -13.75 22.97
N GLN A 196 -24.88 -13.07 21.82
CA GLN A 196 -24.63 -13.69 20.52
C GLN A 196 -23.18 -13.50 20.04
N LEU A 197 -22.70 -14.46 19.27
CA LEU A 197 -21.44 -14.47 18.53
C LEU A 197 -21.64 -15.24 17.20
N GLY A 198 -20.62 -15.31 16.35
CA GLY A 198 -20.64 -16.06 15.09
C GLY A 198 -20.44 -15.15 13.89
N ASN A 199 -20.64 -15.70 12.69
CA ASN A 199 -20.29 -15.04 11.44
C ASN A 199 -21.10 -13.76 11.20
N THR A 200 -22.42 -13.80 11.40
CA THR A 200 -23.31 -12.63 11.22
C THR A 200 -22.97 -11.49 12.18
N TYR A 201 -22.73 -11.79 13.46
CA TYR A 201 -22.30 -10.79 14.45
C TYR A 201 -20.92 -10.20 14.12
N THR A 202 -20.00 -11.03 13.63
CA THR A 202 -18.66 -10.60 13.19
C THR A 202 -18.76 -9.65 12.00
N LYS A 203 -19.52 -10.00 10.95
CA LYS A 203 -19.76 -9.15 9.77
C LYS A 203 -20.42 -7.82 10.13
N LYS A 204 -21.41 -7.84 11.03
CA LYS A 204 -22.02 -6.61 11.58
C LYS A 204 -21.00 -5.75 12.32
N SER A 205 -20.11 -6.36 13.11
CA SER A 205 -19.09 -5.66 13.88
C SER A 205 -18.04 -5.00 12.96
N ILE A 206 -17.58 -5.72 11.93
CA ILE A 206 -16.71 -5.17 10.88
C ILE A 206 -17.40 -4.00 10.16
N THR A 207 -18.64 -4.18 9.73
CA THR A 207 -19.42 -3.14 9.03
C THR A 207 -19.57 -1.88 9.89
N SER A 208 -19.92 -2.05 11.17
CA SER A 208 -20.07 -0.94 12.11
C SER A 208 -18.74 -0.20 12.34
N SER A 209 -17.63 -0.94 12.43
CA SER A 209 -16.28 -0.38 12.51
C SER A 209 -15.89 0.39 11.25
N ILE A 210 -16.13 -0.14 10.06
CA ILE A 210 -15.88 0.53 8.77
C ILE A 210 -16.63 1.86 8.70
N LEU A 211 -17.92 1.87 9.03
CA LEU A 211 -18.74 3.08 9.02
C LEU A 211 -18.28 4.10 10.07
N LYS A 212 -17.93 3.65 11.28
CA LYS A 212 -17.38 4.50 12.33
C LYS A 212 -16.07 5.15 11.90
N ASP A 213 -15.17 4.38 11.29
CA ASP A 213 -13.88 4.86 10.79
C ASP A 213 -14.06 5.90 9.68
N GLN A 214 -15.07 5.78 8.80
CA GLN A 214 -15.38 6.82 7.80
C GLN A 214 -15.78 8.16 8.45
N VAL A 215 -16.60 8.10 9.50
CA VAL A 215 -17.09 9.30 10.20
C VAL A 215 -16.01 9.93 11.09
N THR A 216 -15.05 9.15 11.57
CA THR A 216 -13.99 9.65 12.46
C THR A 216 -12.69 9.96 11.72
N LEU A 217 -12.13 9.01 10.97
CA LEU A 217 -10.80 9.11 10.36
C LEU A 217 -10.76 10.13 9.23
N VAL A 218 -11.75 10.15 8.33
CA VAL A 218 -11.72 11.08 7.17
C VAL A 218 -11.74 12.55 7.62
N PRO A 219 -12.69 12.99 8.48
CA PRO A 219 -12.66 14.38 8.97
C PRO A 219 -11.41 14.69 9.79
N LEU A 220 -10.90 13.74 10.57
CA LEU A 220 -9.68 13.92 11.34
C LEU A 220 -8.44 14.04 10.45
N SER A 221 -8.32 13.25 9.38
CA SER A 221 -7.26 13.36 8.38
C SER A 221 -7.31 14.71 7.67
N VAL A 222 -8.50 15.18 7.29
CA VAL A 222 -8.68 16.53 6.72
C VAL A 222 -8.28 17.61 7.72
N LEU A 223 -8.65 17.48 9.00
CA LEU A 223 -8.31 18.44 10.05
C LEU A 223 -6.80 18.50 10.30
N VAL A 224 -6.13 17.34 10.39
CA VAL A 224 -4.68 17.25 10.57
C VAL A 224 -3.96 17.83 9.36
N LEU A 225 -4.39 17.47 8.14
CA LEU A 225 -3.84 18.01 6.91
C LEU A 225 -4.00 19.54 6.86
N LEU A 226 -5.20 20.06 7.17
CA LEU A 226 -5.46 21.50 7.23
C LEU A 226 -4.53 22.20 8.22
N THR A 227 -4.36 21.61 9.40
CA THR A 227 -3.50 22.16 10.44
C THR A 227 -2.04 22.20 9.96
N MET A 228 -1.57 21.15 9.31
CA MET A 228 -0.21 21.07 8.75
C MET A 228 -0.01 22.03 7.58
N LEU A 229 -0.98 22.13 6.66
CA LEU A 229 -0.95 23.06 5.53
C LEU A 229 -0.92 24.51 5.98
N VAL A 230 -1.80 24.88 6.93
CA VAL A 230 -1.82 26.23 7.50
C VAL A 230 -0.53 26.52 8.25
N ALA A 231 0.02 25.54 8.99
CA ALA A 231 1.30 25.70 9.68
C ALA A 231 2.49 25.91 8.71
N SER A 232 2.52 25.15 7.60
CA SER A 232 3.57 25.24 6.58
C SER A 232 3.45 26.52 5.74
N MET A 233 2.27 26.79 5.17
CA MET A 233 2.05 27.90 4.23
C MET A 233 1.70 29.23 4.90
N ARG A 234 1.31 29.21 6.19
CA ARG A 234 0.94 30.41 6.98
C ARG A 234 -0.10 31.32 6.35
N SER A 235 -0.88 30.76 5.42
CA SER A 235 -1.92 31.44 4.67
C SER A 235 -3.12 30.52 4.58
N SER A 236 -4.21 30.90 5.23
CA SER A 236 -5.48 30.15 5.15
C SER A 236 -6.00 30.05 3.71
N SER A 237 -5.74 31.07 2.89
CA SER A 237 -6.06 31.03 1.46
C SER A 237 -5.26 29.98 0.67
N GLY A 238 -4.04 29.63 1.11
CA GLY A 238 -3.24 28.58 0.49
C GLY A 238 -3.76 27.18 0.79
N ALA A 239 -4.35 26.97 1.97
CA ALA A 239 -4.83 25.65 2.41
C ALA A 239 -6.15 25.21 1.76
N ILE A 240 -6.95 26.14 1.22
CA ILE A 240 -8.23 25.83 0.56
C ILE A 240 -8.01 25.06 -0.75
N LEU A 241 -6.94 25.36 -1.50
CA LEU A 241 -6.67 24.69 -2.77
C LEU A 241 -6.51 23.17 -2.60
N PRO A 242 -5.62 22.68 -1.71
CA PRO A 242 -5.52 21.26 -1.38
C PRO A 242 -6.83 20.59 -0.95
N MET A 243 -7.71 21.31 -0.25
CA MET A 243 -9.01 20.76 0.13
C MET A 243 -9.94 20.56 -1.06
N LEU A 244 -9.95 21.51 -2.00
CA LEU A 244 -10.80 21.44 -3.18
C LEU A 244 -10.33 20.34 -4.14
N THR A 245 -9.02 20.22 -4.32
CA THR A 245 -8.40 19.18 -5.16
C THR A 245 -8.63 17.81 -4.54
N ALA A 246 -8.19 17.59 -3.30
CA ALA A 246 -8.37 16.32 -2.60
C ALA A 246 -9.84 15.93 -2.43
N GLY A 247 -10.70 16.88 -2.02
CA GLY A 247 -12.13 16.61 -1.84
C GLY A 247 -12.82 16.21 -3.15
N SER A 248 -12.47 16.85 -4.27
CA SER A 248 -12.96 16.44 -5.59
C SER A 248 -12.47 15.03 -5.94
N SER A 249 -11.20 14.73 -5.72
CA SER A 249 -10.59 13.41 -5.97
C SER A 249 -11.26 12.30 -5.14
N VAL A 250 -11.60 12.57 -3.88
CA VAL A 250 -12.33 11.63 -3.02
C VAL A 250 -13.73 11.36 -3.57
N ILE A 251 -14.49 12.41 -3.94
CA ILE A 251 -15.84 12.27 -4.51
C ILE A 251 -15.78 11.47 -5.82
N TRP A 252 -14.81 11.75 -6.68
CA TRP A 252 -14.65 11.05 -7.95
C TRP A 252 -14.29 9.58 -7.75
N SER A 253 -13.44 9.29 -6.76
CA SER A 253 -13.01 7.92 -6.43
C SER A 253 -14.16 7.10 -5.84
N ALA A 254 -14.92 7.67 -4.89
CA ALA A 254 -16.11 7.03 -4.33
C ALA A 254 -17.18 6.80 -5.42
N GLY A 255 -17.38 7.78 -6.29
CA GLY A 255 -18.24 7.65 -7.46
C GLY A 255 -17.82 6.51 -8.40
N PHE A 256 -16.51 6.44 -8.70
CA PHE A 256 -15.92 5.38 -9.50
C PHE A 256 -16.12 3.99 -8.87
N MET A 257 -15.96 3.86 -7.54
CA MET A 257 -16.25 2.61 -6.82
C MET A 257 -17.67 2.14 -7.08
N GLY A 258 -18.67 3.01 -6.89
CA GLY A 258 -20.07 2.64 -7.08
C GLY A 258 -20.46 2.37 -8.54
N HIS A 259 -19.79 2.99 -9.52
CA HIS A 259 -19.99 2.67 -10.94
C HIS A 259 -19.37 1.33 -11.36
N MET A 260 -18.22 0.98 -10.78
CA MET A 260 -17.54 -0.29 -11.07
C MET A 260 -18.03 -1.46 -10.20
N GLY A 261 -18.93 -1.19 -9.24
CA GLY A 261 -19.40 -2.20 -8.30
C GLY A 261 -18.32 -2.67 -7.33
N ILE A 262 -17.32 -1.82 -7.05
CA ILE A 262 -16.28 -2.10 -6.06
C ILE A 262 -16.85 -1.77 -4.68
N PRO A 263 -16.96 -2.74 -3.76
CA PRO A 263 -17.52 -2.48 -2.44
C PRO A 263 -16.54 -1.74 -1.54
N LEU A 264 -17.09 -1.08 -0.52
CA LEU A 264 -16.34 -0.58 0.62
C LEU A 264 -16.03 -1.77 1.54
N ASN A 265 -14.78 -2.16 1.59
CA ASN A 265 -14.24 -3.25 2.41
C ASN A 265 -13.18 -2.70 3.39
N ILE A 266 -12.59 -3.60 4.18
CA ILE A 266 -11.57 -3.28 5.20
C ILE A 266 -10.40 -2.46 4.63
N LEU A 267 -10.00 -2.62 3.37
CA LEU A 267 -8.87 -1.90 2.77
C LEU A 267 -9.29 -0.65 2.02
N THR A 268 -10.37 -0.70 1.26
CA THR A 268 -10.84 0.45 0.46
C THR A 268 -11.35 1.59 1.35
N VAL A 269 -11.70 1.30 2.60
CA VAL A 269 -12.09 2.30 3.61
C VAL A 269 -11.01 3.38 3.85
N ILE A 270 -9.72 3.06 3.68
CA ILE A 270 -8.63 4.04 3.86
C ILE A 270 -8.30 4.86 2.61
N VAL A 271 -8.86 4.50 1.44
CA VAL A 271 -8.52 5.20 0.19
C VAL A 271 -8.86 6.69 0.23
N PRO A 272 -10.03 7.13 0.76
CA PRO A 272 -10.32 8.56 0.90
C PRO A 272 -9.28 9.32 1.73
N SER A 273 -8.89 8.81 2.90
CA SER A 273 -7.89 9.48 3.76
C SER A 273 -6.52 9.51 3.09
N LEU A 274 -6.16 8.43 2.39
CA LEU A 274 -4.92 8.34 1.63
C LEU A 274 -4.86 9.34 0.46
N ILE A 275 -5.95 9.50 -0.30
CA ILE A 275 -6.04 10.50 -1.37
C ILE A 275 -5.90 11.90 -0.81
N VAL A 276 -6.53 12.18 0.34
CA VAL A 276 -6.41 13.48 1.01
C VAL A 276 -4.97 13.78 1.41
N VAL A 277 -4.31 12.81 2.02
CA VAL A 277 -2.95 12.97 2.54
C VAL A 277 -1.94 13.05 1.40
N ILE A 278 -1.87 12.04 0.52
CA ILE A 278 -0.90 11.97 -0.58
C ILE A 278 -1.17 13.07 -1.60
N GLY A 279 -2.43 13.27 -2.00
CA GLY A 279 -2.79 14.20 -3.07
C GLY A 279 -2.54 15.67 -2.75
N SER A 280 -2.34 16.01 -1.47
CA SER A 280 -1.97 17.36 -1.04
C SER A 280 -0.49 17.71 -1.29
N THR A 281 0.35 16.70 -1.54
CA THR A 281 1.80 16.85 -1.73
C THR A 281 2.10 17.66 -2.98
N GLU A 282 1.50 17.32 -4.12
CA GLU A 282 1.69 18.06 -5.37
C GLU A 282 1.18 19.50 -5.26
N ASP A 283 0.10 19.71 -4.51
CA ASP A 283 -0.42 21.06 -4.25
C ASP A 283 0.59 21.90 -3.45
N MET A 284 1.30 21.32 -2.46
CA MET A 284 2.35 22.01 -1.71
C MET A 284 3.54 22.38 -2.62
N HIS A 285 4.02 21.48 -3.48
CA HIS A 285 5.13 21.77 -4.40
C HIS A 285 4.76 22.88 -5.40
N LEU A 286 3.55 22.84 -5.97
CA LEU A 286 3.05 23.89 -6.85
C LEU A 286 2.92 25.24 -6.13
N LEU A 287 2.38 25.24 -4.91
CA LEU A 287 2.24 26.45 -4.10
C LEU A 287 3.61 27.07 -3.77
N SER A 288 4.60 26.26 -3.42
CA SER A 288 5.96 26.73 -3.13
C SER A 288 6.59 27.44 -4.33
N GLU A 289 6.47 26.85 -5.53
CA GLU A 289 7.02 27.44 -6.76
C GLU A 289 6.22 28.67 -7.24
N TYR A 290 4.92 28.74 -6.94
CA TYR A 290 4.13 29.96 -7.14
C TYR A 290 4.58 31.09 -6.21
N VAL A 291 4.91 30.79 -4.95
CA VAL A 291 5.43 31.80 -4.00
C VAL A 291 6.82 32.28 -4.42
N GLU A 292 7.73 31.39 -4.84
CA GLU A 292 9.03 31.76 -5.43
C GLU A 292 8.83 32.65 -6.67
N GLY A 293 7.87 32.30 -7.54
CA GLY A 293 7.52 33.09 -8.72
C GLY A 293 6.96 34.48 -8.39
N LEU A 294 6.25 34.65 -7.26
CA LEU A 294 5.81 35.98 -6.82
C LEU A 294 6.99 36.86 -6.37
N GLU A 295 8.05 36.29 -5.82
CA GLU A 295 9.24 37.02 -5.41
C GLU A 295 10.04 37.49 -6.64
N GLU A 296 10.27 36.59 -7.60
CA GLU A 296 10.99 36.89 -8.84
C GLU A 296 10.25 37.89 -9.75
N GLU A 297 8.91 37.78 -9.85
CA GLU A 297 8.09 38.58 -10.76
C GLU A 297 7.48 39.84 -10.10
N ASN A 298 8.07 40.33 -8.99
CA ASN A 298 7.63 41.52 -8.27
C ASN A 298 6.14 41.52 -7.85
N GLY A 299 5.60 40.35 -7.54
CA GLY A 299 4.23 40.16 -7.06
C GLY A 299 3.16 40.07 -8.16
N ASP A 300 3.53 39.98 -9.45
CA ASP A 300 2.58 39.72 -10.53
C ASP A 300 2.09 38.26 -10.49
N LYS A 301 0.82 38.07 -10.13
CA LYS A 301 0.20 36.76 -10.00
C LYS A 301 0.19 35.95 -11.30
N ILE A 302 -0.03 36.60 -12.45
CA ILE A 302 -0.18 35.88 -13.73
C ILE A 302 1.19 35.37 -14.16
N LYS A 303 2.21 36.21 -14.04
CA LYS A 303 3.60 35.81 -14.32
C LYS A 303 4.11 34.78 -13.32
N ALA A 304 3.76 34.91 -12.04
CA ALA A 304 4.10 33.91 -11.03
C ALA A 304 3.47 32.53 -11.33
N VAL A 305 2.22 32.49 -11.83
CA VAL A 305 1.63 31.22 -12.30
C VAL A 305 2.37 30.70 -13.54
N ASP A 306 2.74 31.54 -14.51
CA ASP A 306 3.51 31.06 -15.68
C ASP A 306 4.90 30.54 -15.29
N TYR A 307 5.55 31.20 -14.32
CA TYR A 307 6.79 30.77 -13.69
C TYR A 307 6.65 29.37 -13.07
N MET A 308 5.65 29.19 -12.19
CA MET A 308 5.30 27.91 -11.58
C MET A 308 5.10 26.83 -12.67
N VAL A 309 4.24 27.09 -13.65
CA VAL A 309 3.93 26.14 -14.73
C VAL A 309 5.17 25.73 -15.54
N SER A 310 6.09 26.67 -15.77
CA SER A 310 7.31 26.41 -16.54
C SER A 310 8.26 25.45 -15.81
N LYS A 311 8.31 25.52 -14.48
CA LYS A 311 9.20 24.72 -13.63
C LYS A 311 8.61 23.37 -13.23
N THR A 312 7.34 23.30 -12.87
CA THR A 312 6.79 22.13 -12.15
C THR A 312 6.13 21.09 -13.05
N GLY A 313 5.60 21.47 -14.21
CA GLY A 313 4.67 20.59 -14.91
C GLY A 313 5.27 19.30 -15.48
N THR A 314 6.59 19.23 -15.69
CA THR A 314 7.25 17.97 -16.02
C THR A 314 7.40 17.07 -14.79
N ALA A 315 7.80 17.64 -13.66
CA ALA A 315 7.94 16.90 -12.41
C ALA A 315 6.59 16.31 -12.00
N VAL A 316 5.54 17.14 -11.94
CA VAL A 316 4.16 16.71 -11.60
C VAL A 316 3.64 15.60 -12.52
N LEU A 317 3.99 15.61 -13.82
CA LEU A 317 3.58 14.51 -14.72
C LEU A 317 4.28 13.19 -14.37
N LEU A 318 5.57 13.25 -14.05
CA LEU A 318 6.33 12.07 -13.71
C LEU A 318 5.90 11.49 -12.37
N THR A 319 5.69 12.36 -11.38
CA THR A 319 5.34 11.97 -10.02
C THR A 319 3.92 11.39 -9.99
N ALA A 320 2.98 12.01 -10.71
CA ALA A 320 1.66 11.44 -10.98
C ALA A 320 1.74 10.05 -11.63
N LEU A 321 2.64 9.85 -12.59
CA LEU A 321 2.80 8.57 -13.28
C LEU A 321 3.42 7.51 -12.37
N THR A 322 4.45 7.85 -11.59
CA THR A 322 5.09 6.91 -10.66
C THR A 322 4.15 6.51 -9.54
N THR A 323 3.40 7.46 -8.98
CA THR A 323 2.38 7.18 -7.97
C THR A 323 1.27 6.31 -8.54
N PHE A 324 0.73 6.64 -9.72
CA PHE A 324 -0.26 5.80 -10.40
C PHE A 324 0.24 4.36 -10.59
N LEU A 325 1.46 4.19 -11.12
CA LEU A 325 2.05 2.86 -11.34
C LEU A 325 2.37 2.12 -10.03
N GLY A 326 2.73 2.84 -8.97
CA GLY A 326 2.97 2.28 -7.64
C GLY A 326 1.72 1.69 -7.00
N PHE A 327 0.57 2.36 -7.13
CA PHE A 327 -0.70 1.80 -6.66
C PHE A 327 -1.26 0.75 -7.62
N LEU A 328 -1.06 0.92 -8.93
CA LEU A 328 -1.51 -0.05 -9.93
C LEU A 328 -0.77 -1.39 -9.78
N SER A 329 0.50 -1.40 -9.39
CA SER A 329 1.29 -2.63 -9.18
C SER A 329 0.71 -3.54 -8.09
N ILE A 330 -0.05 -2.99 -7.13
CA ILE A 330 -0.76 -3.78 -6.09
C ILE A 330 -1.81 -4.70 -6.73
N THR A 331 -2.37 -4.33 -7.89
CA THR A 331 -3.37 -5.13 -8.64
C THR A 331 -2.81 -6.47 -9.15
N ILE A 332 -1.48 -6.64 -9.14
CA ILE A 332 -0.83 -7.90 -9.50
C ILE A 332 -1.01 -8.96 -8.41
N ASN A 333 -1.24 -8.54 -7.17
CA ASN A 333 -1.48 -9.46 -6.06
C ASN A 333 -2.81 -10.18 -6.25
N ASP A 334 -2.90 -11.47 -5.92
CA ASP A 334 -4.07 -12.30 -6.29
C ASP A 334 -5.32 -12.10 -5.43
N ILE A 335 -5.16 -11.45 -4.27
CA ILE A 335 -6.24 -11.18 -3.33
C ILE A 335 -7.17 -10.09 -3.84
N THR A 336 -8.47 -10.38 -3.85
CA THR A 336 -9.51 -9.48 -4.40
C THR A 336 -9.54 -8.13 -3.70
N MET A 337 -9.47 -8.07 -2.37
CA MET A 337 -9.45 -6.80 -1.63
C MET A 337 -8.23 -5.93 -2.01
N LEU A 338 -7.05 -6.51 -2.21
CA LEU A 338 -5.85 -5.79 -2.63
C LEU A 338 -5.97 -5.26 -4.07
N LYS A 339 -6.51 -6.07 -4.99
CA LYS A 339 -6.81 -5.63 -6.36
C LYS A 339 -7.78 -4.45 -6.38
N GLN A 340 -8.88 -4.55 -5.64
CA GLN A 340 -9.88 -3.48 -5.51
C GLN A 340 -9.26 -2.22 -4.93
N PHE A 341 -8.48 -2.32 -3.85
CA PHE A 341 -7.75 -1.20 -3.27
C PHE A 341 -6.81 -0.55 -4.30
N GLY A 342 -5.97 -1.33 -4.98
CA GLY A 342 -5.01 -0.83 -5.96
C GLY A 342 -5.69 -0.10 -7.12
N ILE A 343 -6.82 -0.62 -7.62
CA ILE A 343 -7.61 0.00 -8.69
C ILE A 343 -8.21 1.34 -8.25
N VAL A 344 -8.85 1.39 -7.08
CA VAL A 344 -9.50 2.63 -6.60
C VAL A 344 -8.45 3.69 -6.24
N ALA A 345 -7.39 3.29 -5.54
CA ALA A 345 -6.32 4.21 -5.15
C ALA A 345 -5.54 4.73 -6.37
N SER A 346 -5.22 3.87 -7.35
CA SER A 346 -4.57 4.31 -8.59
C SER A 346 -5.45 5.27 -9.39
N PHE A 347 -6.76 5.02 -9.50
CA PHE A 347 -7.68 5.98 -10.12
C PHE A 347 -7.67 7.32 -9.38
N GLY A 348 -7.88 7.31 -8.06
CA GLY A 348 -7.96 8.52 -7.24
C GLY A 348 -6.69 9.37 -7.28
N LEU A 349 -5.53 8.74 -7.19
CA LEU A 349 -4.24 9.41 -7.26
C LEU A 349 -3.80 9.79 -8.67
N PHE A 350 -4.38 9.18 -9.71
CA PHE A 350 -4.17 9.62 -11.09
C PHE A 350 -5.02 10.85 -11.44
N VAL A 351 -6.29 10.89 -10.99
CA VAL A 351 -7.15 12.05 -11.25
C VAL A 351 -6.75 13.27 -10.41
N ASN A 352 -6.21 13.07 -9.21
CA ASN A 352 -5.80 14.17 -8.34
C ASN A 352 -4.83 15.19 -8.98
N PRO A 353 -3.67 14.82 -9.54
CA PRO A 353 -2.76 15.76 -10.19
C PRO A 353 -3.37 16.41 -11.45
N LEU A 354 -4.32 15.75 -12.14
CA LEU A 354 -5.07 16.35 -13.23
C LEU A 354 -6.00 17.46 -12.73
N ILE A 355 -6.74 17.17 -11.65
CA ILE A 355 -7.60 18.10 -10.92
C ILE A 355 -6.77 19.30 -10.44
N THR A 356 -5.62 19.05 -9.81
CA THR A 356 -4.67 20.07 -9.35
C THR A 356 -4.16 20.93 -10.51
N CYS A 357 -3.73 20.34 -11.63
CA CYS A 357 -3.26 21.11 -12.79
C CYS A 357 -4.35 21.94 -13.48
N MET A 358 -5.62 21.58 -13.30
CA MET A 358 -6.75 22.36 -13.80
C MET A 358 -7.15 23.47 -12.82
N LEU A 359 -7.32 23.14 -11.54
CA LEU A 359 -7.80 24.05 -10.51
C LEU A 359 -6.73 25.03 -10.00
N ALA A 360 -5.48 24.60 -9.80
CA ALA A 360 -4.45 25.43 -9.16
C ALA A 360 -4.18 26.74 -9.92
N PRO A 361 -3.94 26.75 -11.26
CA PRO A 361 -3.73 28.00 -12.00
C PRO A 361 -4.95 28.94 -11.93
N THR A 362 -6.15 28.36 -11.99
CA THR A 362 -7.43 29.09 -11.93
C THR A 362 -7.64 29.72 -10.55
N TYR A 363 -7.37 28.97 -9.49
CA TYR A 363 -7.50 29.41 -8.11
C TYR A 363 -6.45 30.47 -7.76
N LEU A 364 -5.17 30.23 -8.08
CA LEU A 364 -4.08 31.12 -7.69
C LEU A 364 -4.18 32.50 -8.36
N LYS A 365 -4.61 32.55 -9.62
CA LYS A 365 -4.90 33.79 -10.34
C LYS A 365 -5.87 34.70 -9.55
N ASN A 366 -6.95 34.12 -9.02
CA ASN A 366 -8.04 34.89 -8.42
C ASN A 366 -7.86 35.04 -6.89
N PHE A 367 -7.59 33.93 -6.21
CA PHE A 367 -7.59 33.79 -4.75
C PHE A 367 -6.22 33.45 -4.17
N GLY A 368 -5.19 33.31 -5.01
CA GLY A 368 -3.84 32.97 -4.55
C GLY A 368 -3.29 33.98 -3.55
N PRO A 369 -2.42 33.54 -2.63
CA PRO A 369 -1.80 34.40 -1.64
C PRO A 369 -1.12 35.60 -2.33
N LYS A 370 -1.27 36.78 -1.73
CA LYS A 370 -0.58 38.00 -2.17
C LYS A 370 0.68 38.14 -1.31
N HIS A 371 1.86 38.09 -1.91
CA HIS A 371 3.07 38.60 -1.26
C HIS A 371 3.35 40.02 -1.74
N LYS A 372 3.62 40.93 -0.80
CA LYS A 372 4.17 42.27 -1.10
C LYS A 372 5.69 42.13 -1.25
N PRO A 373 6.33 42.88 -2.17
CA PRO A 373 7.79 42.90 -2.27
C PRO A 373 8.39 43.32 -0.93
N HIS A 374 9.48 42.66 -0.55
CA HIS A 374 10.31 42.88 0.65
C HIS A 374 10.04 44.18 1.42
N SER A 375 9.40 44.08 2.59
CA SER A 375 9.44 45.12 3.62
C SER A 375 9.84 44.46 4.94
N GLU A 376 11.14 44.47 5.25
CA GLU A 376 11.76 44.42 6.59
C GLU A 376 11.03 43.65 7.72
N SER A 377 10.45 42.49 7.42
CA SER A 377 9.74 41.68 8.41
C SER A 377 10.69 40.60 8.95
N LYS A 378 11.13 40.79 10.20
CA LYS A 378 11.93 39.87 11.03
C LYS A 378 11.86 38.40 10.58
N VAL A 379 13.03 37.83 10.26
CA VAL A 379 13.21 36.38 9.99
C VAL A 379 12.45 35.56 11.03
N THR A 380 11.43 34.82 10.60
CA THR A 380 10.56 34.11 11.54
C THR A 380 11.24 32.86 12.12
N VAL A 381 10.78 32.38 13.29
CA VAL A 381 11.30 31.17 13.96
C VAL A 381 11.36 29.94 13.03
N ASN A 382 10.34 29.71 12.19
CA ASN A 382 10.33 28.56 11.26
C ASN A 382 11.38 28.68 10.14
N GLN A 383 11.56 29.88 9.55
CA GLN A 383 12.64 30.13 8.58
C GLN A 383 14.02 29.97 9.23
N LYS A 384 14.19 30.40 10.50
CA LYS A 384 15.41 30.16 11.26
C LYS A 384 15.65 28.67 11.51
N MET A 385 14.60 27.90 11.83
CA MET A 385 14.67 26.46 12.04
C MET A 385 15.03 25.72 10.74
N MET A 386 14.34 26.00 9.64
CA MET A 386 14.66 25.41 8.33
C MET A 386 16.07 25.78 7.86
N THR A 387 16.47 27.04 8.04
CA THR A 387 17.85 27.48 7.71
C THR A 387 18.88 26.79 8.61
N PHE A 388 18.58 26.60 9.90
CA PHE A 388 19.42 25.85 10.83
C PHE A 388 19.55 24.39 10.43
N LEU A 389 18.43 23.71 10.13
CA LEU A 389 18.41 22.32 9.67
C LEU A 389 19.17 22.17 8.36
N ALA A 390 18.96 23.06 7.39
CA ALA A 390 19.71 23.07 6.14
C ALA A 390 21.21 23.21 6.39
N ASN A 391 21.62 24.19 7.21
CA ASN A 391 23.02 24.41 7.55
C ASN A 391 23.63 23.20 8.28
N ALA A 392 22.87 22.56 9.17
CA ALA A 392 23.31 21.36 9.88
C ALA A 392 23.53 20.21 8.89
N ILE A 393 22.55 19.91 8.03
CA ILE A 393 22.63 18.87 7.00
C ILE A 393 23.83 19.14 6.07
N ILE A 394 23.96 20.36 5.55
CA ILE A 394 25.06 20.76 4.67
C ILE A 394 26.42 20.56 5.37
N SER A 395 26.54 20.97 6.64
CA SER A 395 27.79 20.84 7.40
C SER A 395 28.21 19.37 7.60
N VAL A 396 27.23 18.49 7.88
CA VAL A 396 27.45 17.06 8.04
C VAL A 396 27.85 16.42 6.71
N ILE A 397 27.15 16.74 5.62
CA ILE A 397 27.44 16.22 4.29
C ILE A 397 28.84 16.66 3.81
N HIS A 398 29.19 17.94 3.95
CA HIS A 398 30.51 18.43 3.52
C HIS A 398 31.66 17.81 4.31
N LYS A 399 31.49 17.59 5.63
CA LYS A 399 32.58 17.12 6.50
C LYS A 399 32.68 15.60 6.59
N TYR A 400 31.55 14.89 6.57
CA TYR A 400 31.47 13.47 6.94
C TYR A 400 30.66 12.60 5.98
N LYS A 401 30.42 13.01 4.72
CA LYS A 401 29.54 12.30 3.77
C LYS A 401 29.60 10.77 3.79
N TRP A 402 30.80 10.18 3.64
CA TRP A 402 30.92 8.71 3.58
C TRP A 402 30.72 8.02 4.93
N VAL A 403 31.04 8.71 6.03
CA VAL A 403 30.79 8.20 7.39
C VAL A 403 29.29 8.23 7.68
N THR A 404 28.62 9.34 7.36
CA THR A 404 27.16 9.48 7.50
C THR A 404 26.43 8.44 6.65
N PHE A 405 26.82 8.27 5.39
CA PHE A 405 26.26 7.23 4.52
C PHE A 405 26.47 5.82 5.10
N GLY A 406 27.68 5.51 5.58
CA GLY A 406 27.99 4.23 6.19
C GLY A 406 27.19 3.95 7.47
N ILE A 407 26.97 4.96 8.31
CA ILE A 407 26.15 4.84 9.53
C ILE A 407 24.68 4.61 9.17
N ILE A 408 24.12 5.39 8.25
CA ILE A 408 22.70 5.28 7.84
C ILE A 408 22.44 3.93 7.17
N MET A 409 23.28 3.52 6.22
CA MET A 409 23.12 2.22 5.56
C MET A 409 23.44 1.07 6.52
N GLY A 410 24.42 1.22 7.40
CA GLY A 410 24.78 0.23 8.41
C GLY A 410 23.66 0.02 9.44
N SER A 411 23.01 1.08 9.92
CA SER A 411 21.86 0.96 10.81
C SER A 411 20.67 0.32 10.11
N ALA A 412 20.41 0.65 8.85
CA ALA A 412 19.38 -0.02 8.05
C ALA A 412 19.65 -1.52 7.93
N VAL A 413 20.89 -1.93 7.65
CA VAL A 413 21.26 -3.36 7.59
C VAL A 413 21.05 -4.03 8.95
N ILE A 414 21.46 -3.41 10.07
CA ILE A 414 21.28 -3.99 11.41
C ILE A 414 19.78 -4.17 11.73
N ILE A 415 18.97 -3.15 11.49
CA ILE A 415 17.52 -3.22 11.72
C ILE A 415 16.88 -4.25 10.78
N SER A 416 17.36 -4.39 9.55
CA SER A 416 16.86 -5.38 8.59
C SER A 416 17.10 -6.83 9.01
N LEU A 417 18.06 -7.10 9.90
CA LEU A 417 18.25 -8.47 10.41
C LEU A 417 17.02 -8.98 11.16
N PHE A 418 16.21 -8.08 11.72
CA PHE A 418 14.93 -8.46 12.32
C PHE A 418 13.87 -8.84 11.28
N SER A 419 14.03 -8.51 9.99
CA SER A 419 13.04 -8.89 8.96
C SER A 419 12.83 -10.40 8.83
N PHE A 420 13.83 -11.22 9.20
CA PHE A 420 13.70 -12.69 9.20
C PHE A 420 12.70 -13.23 10.23
N THR A 421 12.26 -12.41 11.20
CA THR A 421 11.23 -12.81 12.18
C THR A 421 9.81 -12.44 11.74
N VAL A 422 9.65 -11.75 10.60
CA VAL A 422 8.34 -11.36 10.09
C VAL A 422 7.58 -12.59 9.62
N LYS A 423 6.44 -12.88 10.26
CA LYS A 423 5.53 -13.94 9.89
C LYS A 423 4.47 -13.41 8.93
N VAL A 424 4.04 -14.25 7.99
CA VAL A 424 2.87 -14.01 7.15
C VAL A 424 1.67 -14.55 7.90
N ASP A 425 0.71 -13.70 8.22
CA ASP A 425 -0.41 -14.10 9.09
C ASP A 425 -1.68 -13.31 8.78
N ASN A 426 -2.82 -13.96 8.85
CA ASN A 426 -4.14 -13.38 8.61
C ASN A 426 -5.13 -13.87 9.68
N ASP A 427 -5.08 -13.25 10.85
CA ASP A 427 -5.96 -13.53 11.98
C ASP A 427 -7.15 -12.57 12.02
N LEU A 428 -8.33 -13.07 11.61
CA LEU A 428 -9.55 -12.27 11.52
C LEU A 428 -10.02 -11.75 12.88
N LEU A 429 -9.91 -12.54 13.95
CA LEU A 429 -10.24 -12.09 15.31
C LEU A 429 -9.16 -11.14 15.84
N GLY A 430 -7.90 -11.40 15.50
CA GLY A 430 -6.75 -10.51 15.72
C GLY A 430 -6.87 -9.13 15.09
N TYR A 431 -7.83 -8.94 14.19
CA TYR A 431 -8.09 -7.63 13.62
C TYR A 431 -8.85 -6.69 14.54
N PHE A 432 -9.49 -7.22 15.57
CA PHE A 432 -10.10 -6.42 16.62
C PHE A 432 -9.12 -6.19 17.77
N LYS A 433 -9.26 -5.05 18.45
CA LYS A 433 -8.47 -4.77 19.66
C LYS A 433 -8.76 -5.82 20.74
N PRO A 434 -7.77 -6.19 21.57
CA PRO A 434 -7.94 -7.19 22.62
C PRO A 434 -9.13 -6.89 23.56
N GLU A 435 -9.42 -5.62 23.83
CA GLU A 435 -10.49 -5.18 24.72
C GLU A 435 -11.87 -5.07 24.05
N SER A 436 -12.00 -5.48 22.78
CA SER A 436 -13.26 -5.41 22.06
C SER A 436 -14.24 -6.50 22.50
N ASP A 437 -15.55 -6.19 22.48
CA ASP A 437 -16.61 -7.12 22.87
C ASP A 437 -16.51 -8.46 22.14
N ILE A 438 -16.17 -8.45 20.85
CA ILE A 438 -16.06 -9.69 20.05
C ILE A 438 -14.90 -10.57 20.49
N ARG A 439 -13.76 -9.98 20.89
CA ARG A 439 -12.59 -10.72 21.38
C ARG A 439 -12.88 -11.37 22.72
N VAL A 440 -13.42 -10.61 23.66
CA VAL A 440 -13.77 -11.10 25.00
C VAL A 440 -14.84 -12.19 24.93
N LYS A 441 -15.91 -11.98 24.15
CA LYS A 441 -16.98 -12.97 23.96
C LYS A 441 -16.48 -14.25 23.30
N SER A 442 -15.57 -14.14 22.32
CA SER A 442 -14.99 -15.31 21.65
C SER A 442 -14.09 -16.14 22.58
N GLU A 443 -13.35 -15.48 23.47
CA GLU A 443 -12.51 -16.16 24.47
C GLU A 443 -13.37 -16.93 25.48
N ILE A 444 -14.46 -16.33 25.97
CA ILE A 444 -15.43 -17.00 26.87
C ILE A 444 -16.01 -18.27 26.22
N VAL A 445 -16.47 -18.17 24.97
CA VAL A 445 -17.06 -19.33 24.25
C VAL A 445 -16.04 -20.44 24.02
N HIS A 446 -14.78 -20.07 23.71
CA HIS A 446 -13.68 -21.02 23.54
C HIS A 446 -13.38 -21.80 24.83
N ASP A 447 -13.31 -21.10 25.96
CA ASP A 447 -12.96 -21.71 27.25
C ASP A 447 -14.06 -22.66 27.77
N GLU A 448 -15.34 -22.26 27.67
CA GLU A 448 -16.44 -23.00 28.28
C GLU A 448 -17.11 -24.04 27.37
N ILE A 449 -17.22 -23.75 26.07
CA ILE A 449 -17.87 -24.63 25.09
C ILE A 449 -16.80 -25.21 24.15
N SER A 450 -16.56 -24.56 23.03
CA SER A 450 -15.53 -24.86 22.04
C SER A 450 -15.46 -23.69 21.06
N GLY A 451 -14.31 -23.49 20.43
CA GLY A 451 -14.05 -22.37 19.53
C GLY A 451 -15.10 -22.20 18.44
N VAL A 452 -15.25 -20.95 18.00
CA VAL A 452 -16.28 -20.53 17.03
C VAL A 452 -15.84 -20.65 15.58
N GLN A 453 -14.56 -21.00 15.33
CA GLN A 453 -14.05 -21.25 13.99
C GLN A 453 -14.14 -22.73 13.66
N VAL A 454 -14.57 -23.02 12.43
CA VAL A 454 -14.64 -24.37 11.89
C VAL A 454 -13.86 -24.50 10.60
N PHE A 455 -13.31 -25.69 10.39
CA PHE A 455 -12.97 -26.20 9.06
C PHE A 455 -13.42 -27.66 8.95
N TYR A 456 -13.40 -28.17 7.73
CA TYR A 456 -13.90 -29.48 7.38
C TYR A 456 -12.80 -30.32 6.73
N ILE A 457 -12.81 -31.62 7.04
CA ILE A 457 -12.04 -32.63 6.33
C ILE A 457 -13.04 -33.48 5.55
N HIS A 458 -13.06 -33.28 4.25
CA HIS A 458 -13.92 -34.03 3.35
C HIS A 458 -13.17 -35.25 2.81
N VAL A 459 -13.74 -36.44 2.96
CA VAL A 459 -13.17 -37.70 2.48
C VAL A 459 -14.17 -38.41 1.58
N SER A 460 -13.78 -38.62 0.32
CA SER A 460 -14.59 -39.26 -0.72
C SER A 460 -13.96 -40.57 -1.19
N SER A 461 -14.76 -41.63 -1.23
CA SER A 461 -14.37 -42.92 -1.81
C SER A 461 -14.76 -43.06 -3.28
N GLY A 462 -15.73 -42.26 -3.75
CA GLY A 462 -16.38 -42.44 -5.05
C GLY A 462 -17.18 -43.74 -5.21
N VAL A 463 -17.36 -44.52 -4.15
CA VAL A 463 -18.07 -45.81 -4.14
C VAL A 463 -19.25 -45.73 -3.16
N PRO A 464 -20.49 -45.95 -3.62
CA PRO A 464 -21.66 -46.01 -2.74
C PRO A 464 -21.51 -47.06 -1.64
N ASP A 465 -22.06 -46.78 -0.46
CA ASP A 465 -22.05 -47.63 0.73
C ASP A 465 -20.66 -47.94 1.31
N TYR A 466 -19.59 -47.26 0.87
CA TYR A 466 -18.24 -47.50 1.35
C TYR A 466 -18.13 -47.25 2.86
N PHE A 467 -18.65 -46.11 3.34
CA PHE A 467 -18.63 -45.76 4.76
C PHE A 467 -19.69 -46.48 5.60
N LYS A 468 -20.20 -47.63 5.13
CA LYS A 468 -20.93 -48.62 5.96
C LYS A 468 -20.03 -49.79 6.39
N ASP A 469 -18.86 -49.94 5.79
CA ASP A 469 -17.90 -50.98 6.15
C ASP A 469 -17.17 -50.59 7.46
N PRO A 470 -17.17 -51.44 8.51
CA PRO A 470 -16.42 -51.18 9.73
C PRO A 470 -14.92 -50.91 9.51
N LYS A 471 -14.31 -51.44 8.45
CA LYS A 471 -12.90 -51.15 8.12
C LYS A 471 -12.72 -49.69 7.69
N ALA A 472 -13.56 -49.21 6.78
CA ALA A 472 -13.55 -47.82 6.33
C ALA A 472 -13.84 -46.85 7.48
N LEU A 473 -14.80 -47.21 8.36
CA LEU A 473 -15.11 -46.42 9.55
C LEU A 473 -13.94 -46.34 10.53
N ARG A 474 -13.15 -47.41 10.68
CA ARG A 474 -11.94 -47.38 11.53
C ARG A 474 -10.88 -46.43 11.00
N GLU A 475 -10.67 -46.36 9.68
CA GLU A 475 -9.72 -45.40 9.09
C GLU A 475 -10.09 -43.94 9.45
N ILE A 476 -11.39 -43.62 9.45
CA ILE A 476 -11.90 -42.31 9.86
C ILE A 476 -11.80 -42.09 11.38
N ASP A 477 -12.14 -43.10 12.18
CA ASP A 477 -12.10 -43.02 13.65
C ASP A 477 -10.67 -42.93 14.19
N ASP A 478 -9.71 -43.61 13.55
CA ASP A 478 -8.28 -43.51 13.88
C ASP A 478 -7.75 -42.09 13.60
N LEU A 479 -8.20 -41.46 12.50
CA LEU A 479 -7.88 -40.07 12.19
C LEU A 479 -8.44 -39.11 13.26
N ILE A 480 -9.72 -39.25 13.61
CA ILE A 480 -10.37 -38.42 14.65
C ILE A 480 -9.66 -38.61 16.00
N THR A 481 -9.40 -39.86 16.38
CA THR A 481 -8.72 -40.19 17.64
C THR A 481 -7.30 -39.60 17.69
N TYR A 482 -6.56 -39.66 16.58
CA TYR A 482 -5.26 -39.00 16.48
C TYR A 482 -5.37 -37.49 16.69
N MET A 483 -6.32 -36.84 16.01
CA MET A 483 -6.53 -35.39 16.12
C MET A 483 -6.91 -34.99 17.55
N ASP A 484 -7.80 -35.73 18.21
CA ASP A 484 -8.16 -35.51 19.62
C ASP A 484 -6.93 -35.64 20.54
N GLN A 485 -6.05 -36.61 20.29
CA GLN A 485 -4.82 -36.80 21.06
C GLN A 485 -3.80 -35.68 20.89
N THR A 486 -3.80 -34.97 19.76
CA THR A 486 -2.89 -33.84 19.54
C THR A 486 -3.20 -32.64 20.43
N GLN A 487 -4.46 -32.52 20.92
CA GLN A 487 -4.97 -31.34 21.64
C GLN A 487 -4.75 -30.01 20.90
N LEU A 488 -4.55 -30.05 19.57
CA LEU A 488 -4.38 -28.86 18.73
C LEU A 488 -5.71 -28.19 18.40
N PHE A 489 -6.81 -28.96 18.41
CA PHE A 489 -8.16 -28.49 18.10
C PHE A 489 -9.05 -28.64 19.33
N ASP A 490 -10.09 -27.81 19.41
CA ASP A 490 -10.96 -27.76 20.57
C ASP A 490 -11.90 -28.97 20.60
N LYS A 491 -12.44 -29.33 19.43
CA LYS A 491 -13.38 -30.43 19.29
C LYS A 491 -13.44 -30.92 17.85
N ILE A 492 -13.47 -32.24 17.66
CA ILE A 492 -13.65 -32.88 16.37
C ILE A 492 -14.96 -33.68 16.39
N PHE A 493 -15.72 -33.61 15.30
CA PHE A 493 -16.96 -34.36 15.13
C PHE A 493 -16.95 -35.10 13.81
N GLY A 494 -17.20 -36.41 13.88
CA GLY A 494 -17.39 -37.23 12.70
C GLY A 494 -18.61 -38.13 12.80
N PHE A 495 -18.97 -38.70 11.64
CA PHE A 495 -20.00 -39.72 11.53
C PHE A 495 -19.74 -40.95 12.42
N THR A 496 -18.48 -41.28 12.68
CA THR A 496 -18.06 -42.41 13.54
C THR A 496 -18.42 -42.19 15.01
N ASP A 497 -18.43 -40.95 15.51
CA ASP A 497 -18.74 -40.66 16.91
C ASP A 497 -20.19 -40.98 17.27
N TYR A 498 -21.13 -40.68 16.36
CA TYR A 498 -22.54 -41.09 16.49
C TYR A 498 -22.66 -42.60 16.61
N LEU A 499 -21.96 -43.36 15.77
CA LEU A 499 -21.98 -44.82 15.81
C LEU A 499 -21.40 -45.37 17.12
N LYS A 500 -20.35 -44.76 17.68
CA LYS A 500 -19.78 -45.14 18.99
C LYS A 500 -20.76 -44.88 20.13
N VAL A 501 -21.44 -43.72 20.14
CA VAL A 501 -22.46 -43.38 21.15
C VAL A 501 -23.61 -44.37 21.08
N ILE A 502 -24.17 -44.62 19.89
CA ILE A 502 -25.26 -45.58 19.71
C ILE A 502 -24.84 -46.98 20.14
N HIS A 503 -23.63 -47.41 19.79
CA HIS A 503 -23.12 -48.72 20.17
C HIS A 503 -23.00 -48.87 21.70
N ARG A 504 -22.54 -47.83 22.41
CA ARG A 504 -22.48 -47.81 23.88
C ARG A 504 -23.88 -47.94 24.49
N GLU A 505 -24.84 -47.15 24.01
CA GLU A 505 -26.18 -47.09 24.57
C GLU A 505 -26.99 -48.36 24.28
N MET A 506 -26.88 -48.93 23.08
CA MET A 506 -27.45 -50.24 22.73
C MET A 506 -26.90 -51.40 23.58
N ASN A 507 -25.74 -51.20 24.25
CA ASN A 507 -25.13 -52.17 25.15
C ASN A 507 -25.28 -51.78 26.64
N ASN A 508 -26.41 -51.15 26.98
CA ASN A 508 -26.76 -50.72 28.34
C ASN A 508 -25.78 -49.71 28.92
N GLY A 509 -25.25 -48.80 28.09
CA GLY A 509 -24.40 -47.69 28.55
C GLY A 509 -23.01 -48.09 29.04
N LYS A 510 -22.55 -49.32 28.78
CA LYS A 510 -21.26 -49.81 29.25
C LYS A 510 -20.12 -49.17 28.47
N GLU A 511 -19.22 -48.48 29.18
CA GLU A 511 -18.12 -47.74 28.56
C GLU A 511 -17.19 -48.59 27.69
N SER A 512 -17.07 -49.90 27.96
CA SER A 512 -16.33 -50.86 27.12
C SER A 512 -16.88 -50.98 25.68
N PHE A 513 -18.10 -50.51 25.43
CA PHE A 513 -18.78 -50.49 24.14
C PHE A 513 -18.76 -49.12 23.46
N TYR A 514 -18.10 -48.10 24.04
CA TYR A 514 -17.79 -46.86 23.35
C TYR A 514 -16.66 -47.08 22.32
N ARG A 515 -16.99 -47.83 21.28
CA ARG A 515 -16.11 -48.22 20.17
C ARG A 515 -16.96 -48.47 18.93
N LEU A 516 -16.36 -48.51 17.75
CA LEU A 516 -17.11 -48.79 16.53
C LEU A 516 -17.74 -50.20 16.52
N PRO A 517 -18.88 -50.39 15.84
CA PRO A 517 -19.48 -51.71 15.65
C PRO A 517 -18.54 -52.65 14.86
N ASP A 518 -18.51 -53.94 15.24
CA ASP A 518 -17.56 -54.90 14.66
C ASP A 518 -17.98 -55.44 13.28
N THR A 519 -19.26 -55.32 12.90
CA THR A 519 -19.85 -55.93 11.69
C THR A 519 -20.68 -54.94 10.88
N LYS A 520 -20.75 -55.15 9.56
CA LYS A 520 -21.51 -54.29 8.64
C LYS A 520 -23.01 -54.34 8.91
N GLU A 521 -23.51 -55.49 9.32
CA GLU A 521 -24.92 -55.70 9.68
C GLU A 521 -25.30 -54.85 10.89
N LEU A 522 -24.42 -54.77 11.90
CA LEU A 522 -24.67 -53.95 13.10
C LEU A 522 -24.61 -52.45 12.78
N VAL A 523 -23.68 -52.02 11.93
CA VAL A 523 -23.66 -50.64 11.41
C VAL A 523 -24.98 -50.34 10.71
N ALA A 524 -25.41 -51.20 9.77
CA ALA A 524 -26.67 -51.01 9.05
C ALA A 524 -27.88 -50.95 10.00
N GLN A 525 -27.89 -51.75 11.07
CA GLN A 525 -28.95 -51.71 12.09
C GLN A 525 -28.99 -50.36 12.81
N TYR A 526 -27.85 -49.79 13.19
CA TYR A 526 -27.80 -48.46 13.83
C TYR A 526 -28.15 -47.32 12.87
N LEU A 527 -27.88 -47.48 11.57
CA LEU A 527 -28.33 -46.51 10.57
C LEU A 527 -29.85 -46.49 10.38
N LEU A 528 -30.56 -47.59 10.69
CA LEU A 528 -32.02 -47.62 10.66
C LEU A 528 -32.66 -46.84 11.82
N THR A 529 -31.93 -46.66 12.92
CA THR A 529 -32.42 -45.89 14.08
C THR A 529 -32.16 -44.39 13.94
N LEU A 530 -31.26 -43.99 13.06
CA LEU A 530 -30.91 -42.60 12.82
C LEU A 530 -31.86 -41.94 11.83
N GLN A 531 -32.24 -40.70 12.12
CA GLN A 531 -32.96 -39.84 11.19
C GLN A 531 -31.99 -39.15 10.24
N ARG A 532 -32.43 -38.88 9.00
CA ARG A 532 -31.51 -38.32 7.98
C ARG A 532 -30.92 -36.97 8.40
N HIS A 533 -31.72 -36.10 9.02
CA HIS A 533 -31.31 -34.76 9.42
C HIS A 533 -30.20 -34.74 10.50
N GLU A 534 -29.99 -35.85 11.21
CA GLU A 534 -28.96 -35.99 12.25
C GLU A 534 -27.55 -36.20 11.66
N ILE A 535 -27.48 -36.82 10.47
CA ILE A 535 -26.21 -37.24 9.86
C ILE A 535 -25.93 -36.62 8.50
N GLU A 536 -26.88 -35.88 7.92
CA GLU A 536 -26.76 -35.32 6.56
C GLU A 536 -25.55 -34.40 6.37
N ARG A 537 -25.08 -33.76 7.45
CA ARG A 537 -23.92 -32.86 7.45
C ARG A 537 -22.58 -33.58 7.62
N LEU A 538 -22.62 -34.86 7.98
CA LEU A 538 -21.47 -35.71 8.26
C LEU A 538 -21.27 -36.78 7.19
N VAL A 539 -22.34 -37.19 6.50
CA VAL A 539 -22.28 -38.23 5.46
C VAL A 539 -23.32 -38.02 4.36
N THR A 540 -22.87 -38.24 3.12
CA THR A 540 -23.73 -38.21 1.92
C THR A 540 -24.84 -39.27 1.97
N ALA A 541 -25.91 -39.07 1.18
CA ALA A 541 -27.08 -39.96 1.21
C ALA A 541 -26.75 -41.40 0.78
N ASP A 542 -25.74 -41.56 -0.07
CA ASP A 542 -25.25 -42.85 -0.56
C ASP A 542 -24.06 -43.39 0.24
N PHE A 543 -23.65 -42.71 1.33
CA PHE A 543 -22.52 -43.11 2.18
C PHE A 543 -21.19 -43.29 1.42
N SER A 544 -21.01 -42.56 0.31
CA SER A 544 -19.77 -42.58 -0.47
C SER A 544 -18.74 -41.54 -0.01
N GLU A 545 -19.21 -40.48 0.65
CA GLU A 545 -18.39 -39.37 1.16
C GLU A 545 -18.78 -39.02 2.60
N VAL A 546 -17.77 -38.73 3.43
CA VAL A 546 -17.92 -38.25 4.81
C VAL A 546 -17.29 -36.87 4.97
N ASN A 547 -17.85 -36.10 5.90
CA ASN A 547 -17.40 -34.77 6.25
C ASN A 547 -17.12 -34.72 7.75
N ILE A 548 -15.87 -34.46 8.13
CA ILE A 548 -15.44 -34.33 9.52
C ILE A 548 -15.37 -32.86 9.85
N MET A 549 -16.11 -32.42 10.86
CA MET A 549 -16.09 -31.03 11.33
C MET A 549 -15.03 -30.87 12.42
N VAL A 550 -14.20 -29.84 12.30
CA VAL A 550 -13.14 -29.54 13.26
C VAL A 550 -13.35 -28.12 13.79
N ARG A 551 -13.62 -28.00 15.09
CA ARG A 551 -13.70 -26.72 15.80
C ARG A 551 -12.36 -26.37 16.40
N HIS A 552 -11.97 -25.11 16.25
CA HIS A 552 -10.72 -24.59 16.77
C HIS A 552 -10.83 -23.11 17.12
N ASN A 553 -9.80 -22.62 17.81
CA ASN A 553 -9.59 -21.20 18.07
C ASN A 553 -8.21 -20.72 17.58
N ILE A 554 -7.59 -21.49 16.68
CA ILE A 554 -6.34 -21.09 16.01
C ILE A 554 -6.63 -19.93 15.06
N GLY A 555 -6.45 -18.70 15.54
CA GLY A 555 -6.63 -17.48 14.74
C GLY A 555 -5.48 -17.24 13.76
N SER A 556 -4.25 -17.62 14.11
CA SER A 556 -3.08 -17.44 13.25
C SER A 556 -3.15 -18.39 12.05
N SER A 557 -3.15 -17.84 10.84
CA SER A 557 -3.02 -18.61 9.59
C SER A 557 -1.73 -19.41 9.56
N PHE A 558 -0.64 -18.86 10.11
CA PHE A 558 0.64 -19.57 10.22
C PHE A 558 0.53 -20.82 11.10
N GLU A 559 -0.07 -20.70 12.29
CA GLU A 559 -0.24 -21.83 13.21
C GLU A 559 -1.26 -22.85 12.69
N LEU A 560 -2.34 -22.37 12.06
CA LEU A 560 -3.34 -23.24 11.44
C LEU A 560 -2.72 -24.06 10.30
N LYS A 561 -1.81 -23.46 9.52
CA LYS A 561 -1.09 -24.17 8.46
C LYS A 561 -0.22 -25.29 9.02
N GLU A 562 0.48 -25.04 10.13
CA GLU A 562 1.31 -26.03 10.81
C GLU A 562 0.47 -27.18 11.37
N ALA A 563 -0.67 -26.85 12.00
CA ALA A 563 -1.63 -27.83 12.51
C ALA A 563 -2.20 -28.70 11.38
N VAL A 564 -2.72 -28.08 10.31
CA VAL A 564 -3.29 -28.78 9.14
C VAL A 564 -2.23 -29.64 8.45
N SER A 565 -0.99 -29.15 8.29
CA SER A 565 0.11 -29.92 7.69
C SER A 565 0.46 -31.16 8.51
N THR A 566 0.40 -31.06 9.84
CA THR A 566 0.64 -32.18 10.76
C THR A 566 -0.44 -33.24 10.60
N VAL A 567 -1.72 -32.82 10.59
CA VAL A 567 -2.86 -33.72 10.35
C VAL A 567 -2.76 -34.37 8.96
N LYS A 568 -2.48 -33.60 7.91
CA LYS A 568 -2.34 -34.09 6.54
C LYS A 568 -1.28 -35.19 6.42
N THR A 569 -0.11 -34.98 7.02
CA THR A 569 1.00 -35.95 7.01
C THR A 569 0.63 -37.28 7.69
N HIS A 570 -0.26 -37.24 8.69
CA HIS A 570 -0.75 -38.42 9.36
C HIS A 570 -1.91 -39.08 8.61
N MET A 571 -2.83 -38.27 8.08
CA MET A 571 -3.96 -38.68 7.26
C MET A 571 -3.51 -39.47 6.03
N ASP A 572 -2.47 -39.00 5.32
CA ASP A 572 -1.90 -39.68 4.16
C ASP A 572 -1.29 -41.07 4.48
N LYS A 573 -1.07 -41.39 5.77
CA LYS A 573 -0.58 -42.70 6.22
C LYS A 573 -1.69 -43.66 6.67
N ILE A 574 -2.79 -43.12 7.18
CA ILE A 574 -3.93 -43.90 7.71
C ILE A 574 -4.91 -44.22 6.61
N LEU A 575 -5.28 -43.21 5.81
CA LEU A 575 -6.30 -43.36 4.78
C LEU A 575 -5.78 -44.20 3.61
N ASN A 576 -6.64 -45.07 3.09
CA ASN A 576 -6.35 -45.83 1.89
C ASN A 576 -6.03 -44.91 0.69
N GLU A 577 -5.02 -45.25 -0.12
CA GLU A 577 -4.57 -44.46 -1.29
C GLU A 577 -5.69 -44.20 -2.33
N HIS A 578 -6.78 -44.96 -2.30
CA HIS A 578 -7.94 -44.77 -3.16
C HIS A 578 -8.95 -43.71 -2.66
N LEU A 579 -8.83 -43.26 -1.41
CA LEU A 579 -9.66 -42.20 -0.85
C LEU A 579 -9.10 -40.83 -1.25
N LYS A 580 -10.00 -39.93 -1.65
CA LYS A 580 -9.68 -38.52 -1.87
C LYS A 580 -10.04 -37.73 -0.62
N SER A 581 -9.05 -37.10 -0.01
CA SER A 581 -9.23 -36.29 1.20
C SER A 581 -8.74 -34.86 1.00
N ASN A 582 -9.57 -33.88 1.32
CA ASN A 582 -9.23 -32.46 1.23
C ASN A 582 -9.71 -31.70 2.48
N PHE A 583 -8.94 -30.68 2.87
CA PHE A 583 -9.35 -29.71 3.87
C PHE A 583 -10.12 -28.60 3.17
N THR A 584 -11.21 -28.13 3.77
CA THR A 584 -12.02 -27.04 3.23
C THR A 584 -12.65 -26.23 4.36
N GLY A 585 -13.16 -25.04 4.04
CA GLY A 585 -13.68 -24.08 5.00
C GLY A 585 -13.07 -22.69 4.81
N GLU A 586 -13.82 -21.65 5.19
CA GLU A 586 -13.40 -20.25 5.01
C GLU A 586 -12.01 -19.98 5.62
N ASN A 587 -11.70 -20.50 6.81
CA ASN A 587 -10.40 -20.33 7.47
C ASN A 587 -9.24 -21.01 6.73
N ILE A 588 -9.49 -22.12 6.02
CA ILE A 588 -8.47 -22.82 5.20
C ILE A 588 -8.17 -22.02 3.95
N LEU A 589 -9.21 -21.51 3.27
CA LEU A 589 -9.07 -20.68 2.07
C LEU A 589 -8.33 -19.37 2.38
N ILE A 590 -8.61 -18.76 3.53
CA ILE A 590 -7.90 -17.56 4.01
C ILE A 590 -6.41 -17.85 4.24
N ASN A 591 -6.08 -19.03 4.77
CA ASN A 591 -4.70 -19.45 5.01
C ASN A 591 -3.93 -19.65 3.70
N GLU A 592 -4.54 -20.31 2.70
CA GLU A 592 -3.97 -20.45 1.36
C GLU A 592 -3.76 -19.07 0.71
N ALA A 593 -4.70 -18.15 0.90
CA ALA A 593 -4.55 -16.77 0.45
C ALA A 593 -3.41 -16.03 1.16
N ALA A 594 -3.12 -16.32 2.44
CA ALA A 594 -2.03 -15.67 3.17
C ALA A 594 -0.66 -15.92 2.53
N ASP A 595 -0.37 -17.13 2.05
CA ASP A 595 0.87 -17.44 1.33
C ASP A 595 1.01 -16.61 0.03
N SER A 596 -0.12 -16.37 -0.66
CA SER A 596 -0.14 -15.54 -1.87
C SER A 596 0.21 -14.08 -1.60
N ILE A 597 -0.03 -13.56 -0.37
CA ILE A 597 0.33 -12.19 0.04
C ILE A 597 1.82 -11.98 -0.13
N ALA A 598 2.64 -12.87 0.45
CA ALA A 598 4.09 -12.70 0.49
C ALA A 598 4.71 -12.78 -0.91
N SER A 599 4.31 -13.78 -1.69
CA SER A 599 4.79 -13.93 -3.07
C SER A 599 4.34 -12.78 -3.96
N GLY A 600 3.06 -12.38 -3.87
CA GLY A 600 2.50 -11.24 -4.57
C GLY A 600 3.18 -9.92 -4.18
N GLN A 601 3.61 -9.78 -2.92
CA GLN A 601 4.34 -8.60 -2.44
C GLN A 601 5.74 -8.49 -3.04
N VAL A 602 6.49 -9.61 -3.10
CA VAL A 602 7.81 -9.61 -3.73
C VAL A 602 7.69 -9.25 -5.22
N GLN A 603 6.68 -9.77 -5.90
CA GLN A 603 6.41 -9.47 -7.31
C GLN A 603 6.03 -8.00 -7.53
N SER A 604 5.10 -7.45 -6.73
CA SER A 604 4.64 -6.06 -6.86
C SER A 604 5.75 -5.06 -6.57
N LEU A 605 6.55 -5.28 -5.51
CA LEU A 605 7.70 -4.45 -5.17
C LEU A 605 8.80 -4.54 -6.23
N GLY A 606 9.13 -5.76 -6.68
CA GLY A 606 10.14 -5.96 -7.71
C GLY A 606 9.78 -5.27 -9.02
N LEU A 607 8.51 -5.37 -9.45
CA LEU A 607 8.03 -4.67 -10.64
C LEU A 607 8.07 -3.15 -10.46
N LEU A 608 7.61 -2.63 -9.32
CA LEU A 608 7.59 -1.19 -9.07
C LEU A 608 9.00 -0.60 -9.11
N LEU A 609 9.95 -1.25 -8.43
CA LEU A 609 11.36 -0.84 -8.44
C LEU A 609 11.97 -0.89 -9.85
N PHE A 610 11.61 -1.90 -10.64
CA PHE A 610 12.02 -1.97 -12.04
C PHE A 610 11.42 -0.84 -12.88
N ILE A 611 10.14 -0.51 -12.69
CA ILE A 611 9.47 0.62 -13.36
C ILE A 611 10.16 1.93 -13.01
N ILE A 612 10.44 2.18 -11.72
CA ILE A 612 11.13 3.39 -11.26
C ILE A 612 12.52 3.48 -11.87
N PHE A 613 13.27 2.37 -11.86
CA PHE A 613 14.57 2.29 -12.49
C PHE A 613 14.52 2.68 -13.98
N VAL A 614 13.52 2.18 -14.72
CA VAL A 614 13.32 2.51 -16.13
C VAL A 614 12.97 3.99 -16.30
N ILE A 615 12.00 4.51 -15.53
CA ILE A 615 11.57 5.91 -15.58
C ILE A 615 12.74 6.84 -15.28
N MET A 616 13.51 6.59 -14.22
CA MET A 616 14.64 7.42 -13.83
C MET A 616 15.82 7.31 -14.81
N SER A 617 16.07 6.12 -15.35
CA SER A 617 17.08 5.93 -16.40
C SER A 617 16.74 6.69 -17.68
N VAL A 618 15.46 6.71 -18.06
CA VAL A 618 14.97 7.46 -19.22
C VAL A 618 14.98 8.96 -18.94
N LEU A 619 14.48 9.39 -17.77
CA LEU A 619 14.41 10.80 -17.36
C LEU A 619 15.78 11.46 -17.41
N PHE A 620 16.83 10.80 -16.91
CA PHE A 620 18.19 11.34 -16.86
C PHE A 620 19.10 10.83 -18.00
N VAL A 621 18.54 10.12 -18.97
CA VAL A 621 19.27 9.52 -20.12
C VAL A 621 20.56 8.79 -19.65
N ASN A 622 20.48 8.15 -18.48
CA ASN A 622 21.62 7.60 -17.77
C ASN A 622 21.20 6.46 -16.84
N VAL A 623 21.60 5.23 -17.19
CA VAL A 623 21.31 4.03 -16.41
C VAL A 623 21.92 4.09 -15.00
N LYS A 624 23.07 4.74 -14.82
CA LYS A 624 23.67 4.92 -13.50
C LYS A 624 22.80 5.81 -12.61
N ALA A 625 22.18 6.85 -13.17
CA ALA A 625 21.26 7.71 -12.43
C ALA A 625 20.02 6.93 -11.97
N GLY A 626 19.53 6.01 -12.80
CA GLY A 626 18.49 5.05 -12.42
C GLY A 626 18.88 4.23 -11.19
N PHE A 627 20.03 3.55 -11.20
CA PHE A 627 20.49 2.79 -10.03
C PHE A 627 20.70 3.65 -8.78
N LEU A 628 21.28 4.84 -8.93
CA LEU A 628 21.51 5.76 -7.81
C LEU A 628 20.20 6.24 -7.20
N SER A 629 19.15 6.43 -8.00
CA SER A 629 17.83 6.80 -7.50
C SER A 629 17.14 5.68 -6.73
N LEU A 630 17.48 4.41 -6.96
CA LEU A 630 16.86 3.31 -6.20
C LEU A 630 17.35 3.27 -4.75
N ILE A 631 18.62 3.59 -4.49
CA ILE A 631 19.24 3.45 -3.16
C ILE A 631 18.47 4.21 -2.05
N PRO A 632 18.17 5.53 -2.18
CA PRO A 632 17.40 6.26 -1.17
C PRO A 632 15.98 5.72 -1.02
N ASN A 633 15.40 5.15 -2.08
CA ASN A 633 14.08 4.54 -2.07
C ASN A 633 14.04 3.14 -1.45
N PHE A 634 15.15 2.39 -1.50
CA PHE A 634 15.27 1.09 -0.82
C PHE A 634 15.44 1.23 0.69
N PHE A 635 16.11 2.30 1.13
CA PHE A 635 16.37 2.57 2.55
C PHE A 635 15.12 2.48 3.45
N PRO A 636 14.01 3.19 3.17
CA PRO A 636 12.78 3.08 3.97
C PRO A 636 12.15 1.68 3.94
N ILE A 637 12.24 0.93 2.83
CA ILE A 637 11.64 -0.41 2.71
C ILE A 637 12.38 -1.43 3.59
N ILE A 638 13.73 -1.37 3.57
CA ILE A 638 14.56 -2.26 4.38
C ILE A 638 14.26 -2.03 5.87
N LEU A 639 14.10 -0.76 6.26
CA LEU A 639 13.70 -0.39 7.61
C LEU A 639 12.26 -0.82 7.93
N LEU A 640 11.32 -0.73 6.99
CA LEU A 640 9.94 -1.18 7.18
C LEU A 640 9.88 -2.64 7.64
N PHE A 641 10.51 -3.56 6.89
CA PHE A 641 10.49 -4.99 7.26
C PHE A 641 11.27 -5.26 8.55
N GLY A 642 12.34 -4.51 8.82
CA GLY A 642 13.07 -4.61 10.09
C GLY A 642 12.25 -4.13 11.30
N VAL A 643 11.51 -3.03 11.15
CA VAL A 643 10.56 -2.53 12.16
C VAL A 643 9.42 -3.53 12.38
N MET A 644 8.87 -4.12 11.31
CA MET A 644 7.88 -5.17 11.45
C MET A 644 8.39 -6.34 12.29
N GLY A 645 9.62 -6.82 12.03
CA GLY A 645 10.24 -7.88 12.81
C GLY A 645 10.52 -7.50 14.27
N LEU A 646 10.96 -6.25 14.51
CA LEU A 646 11.27 -5.74 15.85
C LEU A 646 10.02 -5.62 16.75
N PHE A 647 8.90 -5.19 16.19
CA PHE A 647 7.63 -5.02 16.90
C PHE A 647 6.70 -6.24 16.78
N ASN A 648 7.17 -7.34 16.16
CA ASN A 648 6.38 -8.54 15.91
C ASN A 648 5.06 -8.26 15.16
N ILE A 649 5.11 -7.34 14.18
CA ILE A 649 3.98 -6.99 13.33
C ILE A 649 3.96 -7.95 12.13
N PRO A 650 2.88 -8.73 11.93
CA PRO A 650 2.81 -9.69 10.82
C PRO A 650 2.67 -8.99 9.46
N LEU A 651 3.13 -9.68 8.41
CA LEU A 651 2.78 -9.37 7.03
C LEU A 651 1.37 -9.91 6.76
N ASN A 652 0.40 -9.01 6.71
CA ASN A 652 -1.01 -9.30 6.47
C ASN A 652 -1.53 -8.42 5.33
N VAL A 653 -2.84 -8.53 5.03
CA VAL A 653 -3.46 -7.80 3.93
C VAL A 653 -3.31 -6.27 4.08
N GLY A 654 -3.35 -5.75 5.31
CA GLY A 654 -3.14 -4.32 5.59
C GLY A 654 -1.68 -3.89 5.43
N THR A 655 -0.76 -4.60 6.07
CA THR A 655 0.67 -4.22 6.11
C THR A 655 1.40 -4.46 4.80
N ALA A 656 0.92 -5.40 3.96
CA ALA A 656 1.49 -5.66 2.63
C ALA A 656 1.50 -4.41 1.74
N MET A 657 0.47 -3.56 1.82
CA MET A 657 0.38 -2.38 0.95
C MET A 657 1.42 -1.29 1.28
N VAL A 658 1.92 -1.24 2.52
CA VAL A 658 2.76 -0.14 3.02
C VAL A 658 4.02 0.05 2.18
N ALA A 659 4.70 -1.04 1.80
CA ALA A 659 5.97 -0.95 1.08
C ALA A 659 5.80 -0.38 -0.35
N ALA A 660 4.76 -0.80 -1.08
CA ALA A 660 4.50 -0.32 -2.43
C ALA A 660 4.12 1.18 -2.43
N ILE A 661 3.29 1.58 -1.47
CA ILE A 661 2.86 2.97 -1.27
C ILE A 661 4.06 3.85 -0.89
N ALA A 662 4.86 3.39 0.07
CA ALA A 662 6.05 4.09 0.52
C ALA A 662 7.04 4.39 -0.61
N ILE A 663 7.28 3.41 -1.48
CA ILE A 663 8.11 3.61 -2.67
C ILE A 663 7.49 4.67 -3.59
N GLY A 664 6.19 4.57 -3.87
CA GLY A 664 5.51 5.51 -4.76
C GLY A 664 5.67 6.96 -4.29
N ILE A 665 5.62 7.18 -2.97
CA ILE A 665 5.79 8.49 -2.34
C ILE A 665 7.26 8.92 -2.28
N ALA A 666 8.18 8.06 -1.81
CA ALA A 666 9.60 8.44 -1.62
C ALA A 666 10.30 8.80 -2.95
N VAL A 667 9.89 8.18 -4.05
CA VAL A 667 10.46 8.47 -5.38
C VAL A 667 10.15 9.90 -5.83
N ASP A 668 9.03 10.46 -5.38
CA ASP A 668 8.61 11.83 -5.69
C ASP A 668 9.67 12.86 -5.24
N ASP A 669 10.01 12.82 -3.95
CA ASP A 669 11.01 13.69 -3.34
C ASP A 669 12.39 13.51 -4.01
N THR A 670 12.76 12.26 -4.34
CA THR A 670 13.98 11.97 -5.11
C THR A 670 13.94 12.63 -6.51
N ILE A 671 12.83 12.58 -7.24
CA ILE A 671 12.68 13.18 -8.58
C ILE A 671 12.81 14.70 -8.50
N HIS A 672 12.12 15.34 -7.55
CA HIS A 672 12.19 16.79 -7.34
C HIS A 672 13.62 17.22 -7.02
N PHE A 673 14.26 16.55 -6.07
CA PHE A 673 15.64 16.85 -5.66
C PHE A 673 16.63 16.67 -6.82
N MET A 674 16.57 15.55 -7.55
CA MET A 674 17.47 15.29 -8.68
C MET A 674 17.26 16.29 -9.83
N THR A 675 16.01 16.70 -10.09
CA THR A 675 15.69 17.67 -11.14
C THR A 675 16.18 19.07 -10.78
N ARG A 676 16.01 19.51 -9.52
CA ARG A 676 16.53 20.80 -9.04
C ARG A 676 18.06 20.78 -9.04
N TYR A 677 18.69 19.73 -8.52
CA TYR A 677 20.14 19.56 -8.57
C TYR A 677 20.69 19.67 -10.01
N ASN A 678 20.05 19.03 -10.99
CA ASN A 678 20.44 19.14 -12.40
C ASN A 678 20.39 20.58 -12.92
N LYS A 679 19.37 21.36 -12.51
CA LYS A 679 19.25 22.77 -12.88
C LYS A 679 20.34 23.61 -12.24
N GLU A 680 20.49 23.56 -10.92
CA GLU A 680 21.48 24.36 -10.19
C GLU A 680 22.92 24.02 -10.62
N MET A 681 23.18 22.75 -10.96
CA MET A 681 24.48 22.31 -11.48
C MET A 681 24.83 23.00 -12.81
N ARG A 682 23.85 23.32 -13.66
CA ARG A 682 24.09 24.04 -14.93
C ARG A 682 24.42 25.49 -14.71
N ASP A 683 23.71 26.14 -13.80
CA ASP A 683 23.83 27.58 -13.57
C ASP A 683 25.12 27.90 -12.79
N LEU A 684 25.41 27.10 -11.75
CA LEU A 684 26.54 27.33 -10.84
C LEU A 684 27.82 26.65 -11.29
N GLN A 685 27.74 25.56 -12.06
CA GLN A 685 28.89 24.75 -12.49
C GLN A 685 29.78 24.24 -11.33
N ASP A 686 29.26 24.23 -10.11
CA ASP A 686 29.94 23.81 -8.88
C ASP A 686 29.04 22.84 -8.12
N GLN A 687 29.52 21.61 -7.95
CA GLN A 687 28.72 20.51 -7.40
C GLN A 687 28.37 20.71 -5.93
N ASN A 688 29.29 21.24 -5.11
CA ASN A 688 29.02 21.45 -3.70
C ASN A 688 28.04 22.62 -3.51
N LYS A 689 28.20 23.70 -4.28
CA LYS A 689 27.27 24.83 -4.25
C LYS A 689 25.89 24.45 -4.79
N ALA A 690 25.83 23.66 -5.87
CA ALA A 690 24.57 23.17 -6.41
C ALA A 690 23.81 22.31 -5.39
N ILE A 691 24.51 21.43 -4.65
CA ILE A 691 23.90 20.66 -3.55
C ILE A 691 23.44 21.59 -2.43
N GLU A 692 24.24 22.59 -2.03
CA GLU A 692 23.85 23.55 -0.99
C GLU A 692 22.57 24.32 -1.36
N VAL A 693 22.51 24.86 -2.58
CA VAL A 693 21.32 25.58 -3.06
C VAL A 693 20.12 24.63 -3.15
N CYS A 694 20.32 23.41 -3.67
CA CYS A 694 19.27 22.40 -3.74
C CYS A 694 18.71 22.05 -2.35
N ILE A 695 19.57 21.80 -1.36
CA ILE A 695 19.14 21.51 0.02
C ILE A 695 18.36 22.70 0.59
N ARG A 696 18.83 23.93 0.40
CA ARG A 696 18.15 25.13 0.93
C ARG A 696 16.77 25.33 0.32
N SER A 697 16.61 25.04 -0.96
CA SER A 697 15.33 25.16 -1.66
C SER A 697 14.37 24.02 -1.33
N GLU A 698 14.86 22.77 -1.28
CA GLU A 698 14.02 21.59 -1.13
C GLU A 698 13.70 21.24 0.33
N ILE A 699 14.46 21.72 1.32
CA ILE A 699 14.25 21.35 2.72
C ILE A 699 12.86 21.71 3.24
N THR A 700 12.34 22.88 2.87
CA THR A 700 11.05 23.36 3.38
C THR A 700 9.88 22.54 2.83
N PRO A 701 9.76 22.34 1.50
CA PRO A 701 8.70 21.49 0.95
C PRO A 701 8.83 20.04 1.42
N VAL A 702 9.99 19.39 1.24
CA VAL A 702 10.18 17.96 1.56
C VAL A 702 9.96 17.65 3.05
N PHE A 703 10.47 18.50 3.95
CA PHE A 703 10.25 18.30 5.39
C PHE A 703 8.78 18.52 5.78
N SER A 704 8.13 19.53 5.21
CA SER A 704 6.72 19.82 5.50
C SER A 704 5.79 18.72 4.99
N THR A 705 5.99 18.25 3.76
CA THR A 705 5.20 17.18 3.15
C THR A 705 5.42 15.87 3.90
N SER A 706 6.67 15.47 4.14
CA SER A 706 6.99 14.24 4.87
C SER A 706 6.37 14.19 6.27
N ILE A 707 6.43 15.28 7.02
CA ILE A 707 5.80 15.35 8.36
C ILE A 707 4.28 15.40 8.26
N ALA A 708 3.72 16.10 7.28
CA ALA A 708 2.28 16.12 7.07
C ALA A 708 1.74 14.73 6.69
N LEU A 709 2.46 14.01 5.81
CA LEU A 709 2.17 12.63 5.43
C LEU A 709 2.27 11.70 6.64
N ALA A 710 3.36 11.80 7.42
CA ALA A 710 3.53 11.00 8.63
C ALA A 710 2.41 11.24 9.65
N ALA A 711 2.03 12.50 9.88
CA ALA A 711 0.90 12.84 10.75
C ALA A 711 -0.44 12.38 10.18
N GLY A 712 -0.64 12.48 8.87
CA GLY A 712 -1.83 12.01 8.16
C GLY A 712 -2.03 10.49 8.27
N PHE A 713 -0.95 9.71 8.12
CA PHE A 713 -0.99 8.26 8.37
C PHE A 713 -1.15 7.93 9.85
N ALA A 714 -0.57 8.71 10.76
CA ALA A 714 -0.74 8.53 12.20
C ALA A 714 -2.19 8.72 12.66
N VAL A 715 -3.03 9.45 11.92
CA VAL A 715 -4.48 9.53 12.19
C VAL A 715 -5.13 8.14 12.09
N VAL A 716 -4.69 7.31 11.15
CA VAL A 716 -5.24 5.96 10.93
C VAL A 716 -4.97 5.04 12.15
N CYS A 717 -3.96 5.35 12.97
CA CYS A 717 -3.72 4.64 14.25
C CYS A 717 -4.89 4.75 15.24
N ASN A 718 -5.84 5.67 15.04
CA ASN A 718 -7.06 5.78 15.84
C ASN A 718 -8.19 4.85 15.37
N SER A 719 -7.95 4.02 14.35
CA SER A 719 -8.90 3.01 13.90
C SER A 719 -9.28 2.04 15.02
N SER A 720 -10.48 1.47 14.91
CA SER A 720 -10.90 0.33 15.72
C SER A 720 -10.29 -1.00 15.26
N PHE A 721 -9.66 -1.03 14.08
CA PHE A 721 -9.18 -2.22 13.39
C PHE A 721 -7.65 -2.28 13.36
N VAL A 722 -7.05 -3.35 13.90
CA VAL A 722 -5.61 -3.51 14.09
C VAL A 722 -4.81 -3.46 12.77
N PRO A 723 -5.22 -4.09 11.66
CA PRO A 723 -4.54 -3.94 10.36
C PRO A 723 -4.40 -2.49 9.92
N LEU A 724 -5.42 -1.66 10.16
CA LEU A 724 -5.38 -0.24 9.81
C LEU A 724 -4.48 0.55 10.74
N ILE A 725 -4.45 0.20 12.03
CA ILE A 725 -3.51 0.77 13.00
C ILE A 725 -2.07 0.46 12.58
N ASN A 726 -1.77 -0.80 12.27
CA ASN A 726 -0.45 -1.23 11.81
C ASN A 726 -0.08 -0.55 10.50
N PHE A 727 -1.01 -0.44 9.55
CA PHE A 727 -0.83 0.31 8.31
C PHE A 727 -0.47 1.78 8.58
N GLY A 728 -1.22 2.48 9.43
CA GLY A 728 -0.98 3.88 9.77
C GLY A 728 0.36 4.08 10.47
N PHE A 729 0.66 3.24 11.45
CA PHE A 729 1.92 3.27 12.21
C PHE A 729 3.12 3.04 11.29
N LEU A 730 3.10 1.95 10.51
CA LEU A 730 4.20 1.61 9.60
C LEU A 730 4.36 2.67 8.51
N SER A 731 3.26 3.15 7.91
CA SER A 731 3.31 4.20 6.89
C SER A 731 3.90 5.49 7.45
N ALA A 732 3.50 5.92 8.65
CA ALA A 732 4.05 7.11 9.30
C ALA A 732 5.57 6.98 9.57
N PHE A 733 6.01 5.82 10.08
CA PHE A 733 7.44 5.54 10.28
C PHE A 733 8.22 5.58 8.98
N VAL A 734 7.66 4.98 7.93
CA VAL A 734 8.31 4.93 6.63
C VAL A 734 8.43 6.32 6.00
N MET A 735 7.45 7.21 6.16
CA MET A 735 7.57 8.60 5.70
C MET A 735 8.73 9.34 6.38
N ILE A 736 8.96 9.09 7.68
CA ILE A 736 10.09 9.68 8.41
C ILE A 736 11.42 9.12 7.90
N PHE A 737 11.49 7.81 7.59
CA PHE A 737 12.70 7.22 7.02
C PHE A 737 12.95 7.65 5.57
N ALA A 738 11.90 7.85 4.77
CA ALA A 738 11.99 8.42 3.43
C ALA A 738 12.64 9.81 3.49
N LEU A 739 12.15 10.69 4.37
CA LEU A 739 12.74 12.01 4.61
C LEU A 739 14.24 11.96 4.94
N LEU A 740 14.67 10.99 5.76
CA LEU A 740 16.10 10.79 6.07
C LEU A 740 16.87 10.29 4.84
N GLY A 741 16.29 9.38 4.05
CA GLY A 741 16.82 8.94 2.78
C GLY A 741 17.04 10.10 1.81
N ASP A 742 16.01 10.93 1.60
CA ASP A 742 16.05 12.02 0.63
C ASP A 742 16.94 13.19 1.06
N MET A 743 17.01 13.51 2.35
CA MET A 743 17.83 14.63 2.83
C MET A 743 19.29 14.28 3.08
N PHE A 744 19.64 13.01 3.28
CA PHE A 744 21.03 12.59 3.53
C PHE A 744 21.57 11.68 2.43
N VAL A 745 20.88 10.60 2.08
CA VAL A 745 21.39 9.61 1.12
C VAL A 745 21.42 10.18 -0.30
N THR A 746 20.34 10.81 -0.75
CA THR A 746 20.23 11.38 -2.11
C THR A 746 21.34 12.40 -2.43
N PRO A 747 21.60 13.44 -1.61
CA PRO A 747 22.63 14.44 -1.92
C PRO A 747 24.05 13.86 -1.87
N ILE A 748 24.31 12.91 -0.96
CA ILE A 748 25.62 12.23 -0.86
C ILE A 748 25.90 11.45 -2.15
N LEU A 749 24.91 10.73 -2.67
CA LEU A 749 25.05 9.97 -3.91
C LEU A 749 25.22 10.88 -5.13
N LEU A 750 24.43 11.97 -5.20
CA LEU A 750 24.53 12.97 -6.27
C LEU A 750 25.86 13.75 -6.25
N SER A 751 26.57 13.79 -5.13
CA SER A 751 27.93 14.34 -5.06
C SER A 751 28.95 13.62 -5.95
N SER A 752 28.58 12.50 -6.58
CA SER A 752 29.42 11.74 -7.50
C SER A 752 28.98 11.78 -8.97
N THR A 753 27.83 12.40 -9.29
CA THR A 753 27.25 12.34 -10.64
C THR A 753 26.63 13.65 -11.09
N GLN A 754 26.90 14.07 -12.33
CA GLN A 754 26.08 15.07 -13.00
C GLN A 754 24.97 14.40 -13.81
N LEU A 755 23.82 15.04 -13.82
CA LEU A 755 22.63 14.59 -14.51
C LEU A 755 22.44 15.41 -15.79
N VAL A 756 21.69 14.85 -16.75
CA VAL A 756 21.18 15.58 -17.92
C VAL A 756 19.78 15.05 -18.17
N THR A 757 18.74 15.88 -18.14
CA THR A 757 17.39 15.36 -18.38
C THR A 757 17.12 15.12 -19.87
N LEU A 758 16.21 14.19 -20.15
CA LEU A 758 15.70 13.91 -21.48
C LEU A 758 15.08 15.15 -22.12
N TRP A 759 14.33 15.93 -21.34
CA TRP A 759 13.64 17.12 -21.81
C TRP A 759 14.60 18.20 -22.27
N ASP A 760 15.73 18.34 -21.59
CA ASP A 760 16.79 19.25 -22.01
C ASP A 760 17.40 18.82 -23.33
N MET A 761 17.60 17.52 -23.52
CA MET A 761 18.14 16.97 -24.76
C MET A 761 17.17 17.15 -25.94
N VAL A 762 15.87 17.08 -25.69
CA VAL A 762 14.82 17.28 -26.71
C VAL A 762 14.62 18.77 -27.02
N LYS A 763 14.53 19.63 -25.99
CA LYS A 763 14.28 21.07 -26.15
C LYS A 763 15.48 21.83 -26.72
N LEU A 764 16.70 21.35 -26.50
CA LEU A 764 17.88 22.01 -27.04
C LEU A 764 17.86 21.91 -28.57
N ASP A 765 17.56 23.02 -29.24
CA ASP A 765 17.70 23.17 -30.67
C ASP A 765 19.02 23.89 -30.95
N LEU A 766 19.88 23.29 -31.78
CA LEU A 766 21.16 23.86 -32.14
C LEU A 766 21.05 24.36 -33.58
N GLN A 767 21.52 25.58 -33.84
CA GLN A 767 21.57 26.10 -35.20
C GLN A 767 22.36 25.14 -36.11
N GLN A 768 21.90 24.99 -37.36
CA GLN A 768 22.49 24.06 -38.32
C GLN A 768 23.99 24.34 -38.56
N ASP A 769 24.39 25.61 -38.55
CA ASP A 769 25.79 26.03 -38.66
C ASP A 769 26.66 25.50 -37.49
N VAL A 770 26.14 25.48 -36.26
CA VAL A 770 26.86 24.93 -35.09
C VAL A 770 27.03 23.42 -35.22
N ILE A 771 26.03 22.73 -35.78
CA ILE A 771 26.04 21.27 -35.95
C ILE A 771 27.02 20.84 -37.06
N GLU A 772 26.98 21.52 -38.21
CA GLU A 772 27.70 21.10 -39.42
C GLU A 772 29.10 21.70 -39.52
N LYS A 773 29.28 22.97 -39.11
CA LYS A 773 30.50 23.73 -39.36
C LYS A 773 31.43 23.82 -38.15
N SER A 774 30.97 23.45 -36.95
CA SER A 774 31.80 23.60 -35.75
C SER A 774 33.01 22.65 -35.78
N PRO A 775 34.25 23.17 -35.76
CA PRO A 775 35.43 22.32 -35.71
C PRO A 775 35.53 21.54 -34.39
N LEU A 776 34.90 22.03 -33.31
CA LEU A 776 34.87 21.38 -32.01
C LEU A 776 34.06 20.07 -32.03
N PHE A 777 33.00 20.03 -32.85
CA PHE A 777 32.07 18.91 -32.94
C PHE A 777 32.35 17.98 -34.13
N ASN A 778 33.48 18.14 -34.81
CA ASN A 778 33.85 17.32 -35.94
C ASN A 778 33.87 15.81 -35.59
N GLN A 779 33.20 15.00 -36.41
CA GLN A 779 33.00 13.55 -36.22
C GLN A 779 32.22 13.15 -34.94
N MET A 780 31.50 14.09 -34.32
CA MET A 780 30.60 13.78 -33.23
C MET A 780 29.18 13.53 -33.77
N LYS A 781 28.43 12.62 -33.15
CA LYS A 781 27.00 12.45 -33.43
C LYS A 781 26.22 13.60 -32.80
N HIS A 782 25.09 13.98 -33.39
CA HIS A 782 24.24 15.07 -32.89
C HIS A 782 23.91 14.96 -31.39
N GLY A 783 23.57 13.77 -30.88
CA GLY A 783 23.34 13.55 -29.45
C GLY A 783 24.58 13.75 -28.56
N GLN A 784 25.80 13.52 -29.08
CA GLN A 784 27.04 13.81 -28.35
C GLN A 784 27.28 15.32 -28.26
N MET A 785 26.98 16.09 -29.32
CA MET A 785 27.10 17.55 -29.33
C MET A 785 26.17 18.17 -28.28
N LYS A 786 24.89 17.75 -28.28
CA LYS A 786 23.90 18.21 -27.29
C LYS A 786 24.35 17.96 -25.86
N ARG A 787 24.95 16.80 -25.56
CA ARG A 787 25.49 16.50 -24.22
C ARG A 787 26.61 17.44 -23.81
N VAL A 788 27.50 17.82 -24.73
CA VAL A 788 28.57 18.79 -24.42
C VAL A 788 27.98 20.16 -24.12
N VAL A 789 27.03 20.62 -24.93
CA VAL A 789 26.34 21.90 -24.72
C VAL A 789 25.59 21.92 -23.39
N LEU A 790 24.88 20.85 -23.04
CA LEU A 790 24.12 20.74 -21.78
C LEU A 790 24.99 20.60 -20.52
N LEU A 791 26.28 20.30 -20.68
CA LEU A 791 27.24 20.22 -19.58
C LEU A 791 28.04 21.52 -19.39
N GLY A 792 28.09 22.39 -20.40
CA GLY A 792 28.70 23.71 -20.29
C GLY A 792 27.72 24.79 -19.83
N LYS A 793 28.22 26.01 -19.68
CA LYS A 793 27.41 27.17 -19.26
C LYS A 793 27.12 28.07 -20.45
N VAL A 794 25.85 28.38 -20.68
CA VAL A 794 25.44 29.29 -21.76
C VAL A 794 25.35 30.71 -21.23
N PHE A 795 25.94 31.65 -21.95
CA PHE A 795 25.87 33.08 -21.69
C PHE A 795 25.17 33.78 -22.83
N GLU A 796 24.42 34.81 -22.49
CA GLU A 796 23.77 35.71 -23.45
C GLU A 796 24.38 37.11 -23.30
N LYS A 797 24.66 37.76 -24.43
CA LYS A 797 25.22 39.10 -24.50
C LYS A 797 24.49 39.94 -25.52
N SER A 798 24.09 41.13 -25.11
CA SER A 798 23.48 42.12 -26.01
C SER A 798 24.52 42.70 -26.95
N LYS A 799 24.10 43.17 -28.12
CA LYS A 799 24.95 43.90 -29.05
C LYS A 799 25.77 45.01 -28.35
N GLY A 800 27.08 45.01 -28.58
CA GLY A 800 28.04 45.98 -28.03
C GLY A 800 28.70 45.54 -26.71
N GLU A 801 28.20 44.50 -26.05
CA GLU A 801 28.85 43.97 -24.86
C GLU A 801 30.05 43.06 -25.21
N ALA A 802 31.08 43.09 -24.36
CA ALA A 802 32.21 42.18 -24.48
C ALA A 802 31.91 40.84 -23.79
N ALA A 803 32.18 39.72 -24.48
CA ALA A 803 32.24 38.38 -23.89
C ALA A 803 33.57 38.12 -23.18
N ILE A 804 34.65 38.67 -23.74
CA ILE A 804 36.01 38.56 -23.20
C ILE A 804 36.66 39.92 -23.34
N SER A 805 37.39 40.37 -22.32
CA SER A 805 38.23 41.56 -22.41
C SER A 805 39.71 41.20 -22.46
N PHE A 806 40.48 41.98 -23.22
CA PHE A 806 41.93 41.88 -23.29
C PHE A 806 42.55 42.03 -21.90
N GLY A 807 43.51 41.17 -21.55
CA GLY A 807 44.23 41.21 -20.28
C GLY A 807 43.51 40.53 -19.10
N ASP A 808 42.22 40.22 -19.22
CA ASP A 808 41.51 39.43 -18.20
C ASP A 808 42.17 38.05 -18.06
N PHE A 809 42.21 37.50 -16.85
CA PHE A 809 42.72 36.13 -16.67
C PHE A 809 41.69 35.13 -17.20
N GLY A 810 42.12 34.22 -18.07
CA GLY A 810 41.27 33.19 -18.65
C GLY A 810 41.75 31.78 -18.36
N ASP A 811 40.80 30.87 -18.10
CA ASP A 811 41.01 29.43 -17.92
C ASP A 811 39.95 28.58 -18.66
N SER A 812 39.18 29.21 -19.56
CA SER A 812 38.06 28.61 -20.28
C SER A 812 38.09 28.88 -21.78
N MET A 813 37.45 28.00 -22.55
CA MET A 813 37.18 28.20 -23.98
C MET A 813 35.70 28.48 -24.21
N PHE A 814 35.38 29.05 -25.36
CA PHE A 814 34.01 29.38 -25.74
C PHE A 814 33.65 28.89 -27.13
N LEU A 815 32.38 28.54 -27.34
CA LEU A 815 31.80 28.20 -28.63
C LEU A 815 30.61 29.12 -28.90
N LEU A 816 30.63 29.85 -30.01
CA LEU A 816 29.50 30.71 -30.39
C LEU A 816 28.32 29.84 -30.86
N LEU A 817 27.17 29.97 -30.21
CA LEU A 817 25.95 29.20 -30.53
C LEU A 817 25.01 29.99 -31.44
N GLU A 818 24.84 31.29 -31.18
CA GLU A 818 23.96 32.19 -31.94
C GLU A 818 24.57 33.60 -32.00
N GLY A 819 24.21 34.38 -33.02
CA GLY A 819 24.68 35.76 -33.21
C GLY A 819 26.06 35.85 -33.85
N ARG A 820 26.72 37.01 -33.71
CA ARG A 820 28.04 37.29 -34.30
C ARG A 820 28.88 38.17 -33.39
N ALA A 821 30.19 37.92 -33.34
CA ALA A 821 31.13 38.74 -32.60
C ALA A 821 32.32 39.19 -33.45
N GLU A 822 33.03 40.22 -33.01
CA GLU A 822 34.30 40.66 -33.59
C GLU A 822 35.43 40.55 -32.57
N VAL A 823 36.58 40.09 -33.07
CA VAL A 823 37.83 40.01 -32.32
C VAL A 823 38.54 41.36 -32.46
N MET A 824 38.68 42.08 -31.37
CA MET A 824 39.32 43.40 -31.34
C MET A 824 40.65 43.32 -30.61
N VAL A 825 41.73 43.72 -31.27
CA VAL A 825 43.07 43.79 -30.66
C VAL A 825 43.43 45.26 -30.45
N LYS A 826 44.03 45.56 -29.30
CA LYS A 826 44.50 46.90 -28.96
C LYS A 826 45.89 47.13 -29.55
N LYS A 827 46.05 48.18 -30.35
CA LYS A 827 47.34 48.62 -30.90
C LYS A 827 48.16 49.41 -29.88
N ASP A 828 49.44 49.58 -30.17
CA ASP A 828 50.39 50.39 -29.36
C ASP A 828 49.95 51.86 -29.22
N ASP A 829 49.13 52.37 -30.14
CA ASP A 829 48.54 53.73 -30.10
C ASP A 829 47.25 53.82 -29.25
N GLY A 830 46.81 52.71 -28.66
CA GLY A 830 45.60 52.61 -27.85
C GLY A 830 44.30 52.40 -28.63
N THR A 831 44.32 52.43 -29.96
CA THR A 831 43.14 52.17 -30.80
C THR A 831 42.81 50.67 -30.88
N LYS A 832 41.52 50.33 -30.94
CA LYS A 832 41.06 48.94 -31.12
C LYS A 832 40.81 48.66 -32.60
N GLN A 833 41.45 47.64 -33.16
CA GLN A 833 41.21 47.20 -34.54
C GLN A 833 40.53 45.82 -34.56
N SER A 834 39.50 45.68 -35.40
CA SER A 834 38.87 44.39 -35.72
C SER A 834 39.83 43.56 -36.57
N VAL A 835 40.23 42.38 -36.07
CA VAL A 835 41.19 41.47 -36.74
C VAL A 835 40.53 40.21 -37.27
N ALA A 836 39.38 39.81 -36.74
CA ALA A 836 38.60 38.66 -37.19
C ALA A 836 37.13 38.79 -36.80
N LYS A 837 36.26 38.07 -37.50
CA LYS A 837 34.84 37.90 -37.15
C LYS A 837 34.62 36.50 -36.64
N VAL A 838 33.73 36.35 -35.66
CA VAL A 838 33.32 35.07 -35.08
C VAL A 838 31.87 34.78 -35.47
N ALA A 839 31.66 33.65 -36.13
CA ALA A 839 30.35 33.18 -36.58
C ALA A 839 29.86 31.95 -35.77
N PRO A 840 28.54 31.62 -35.80
CA PRO A 840 28.02 30.45 -35.11
C PRO A 840 28.78 29.17 -35.48
N GLY A 841 29.14 28.38 -34.46
CA GLY A 841 29.94 27.16 -34.58
C GLY A 841 31.44 27.38 -34.38
N GLU A 842 31.94 28.61 -34.41
CA GLU A 842 33.35 28.91 -34.19
C GLU A 842 33.73 28.97 -32.71
N VAL A 843 34.97 28.55 -32.44
CA VAL A 843 35.55 28.50 -31.10
C VAL A 843 36.45 29.71 -30.88
N PHE A 844 36.39 30.29 -29.68
CA PHE A 844 37.27 31.40 -29.28
C PHE A 844 37.73 31.25 -27.82
N GLY A 845 38.82 31.95 -27.46
CA GLY A 845 39.40 31.90 -26.12
C GLY A 845 40.09 30.58 -25.75
N GLU A 846 40.21 29.62 -26.67
CA GLU A 846 40.66 28.25 -26.40
C GLU A 846 42.13 28.12 -26.02
N MET A 847 42.96 29.10 -26.38
CA MET A 847 44.37 29.17 -25.93
C MET A 847 44.46 29.21 -24.40
N ALA A 848 43.58 29.97 -23.74
CA ALA A 848 43.58 30.12 -22.30
C ALA A 848 43.05 28.87 -21.58
N MET A 849 42.27 28.02 -22.26
CA MET A 849 41.82 26.74 -21.70
C MET A 849 42.98 25.73 -21.62
N VAL A 850 43.89 25.74 -22.59
CA VAL A 850 45.04 24.83 -22.63
C VAL A 850 46.21 25.35 -21.79
N ASN A 851 46.42 26.67 -21.77
CA ASN A 851 47.41 27.32 -20.92
C ASN A 851 46.80 28.56 -20.25
N PRO A 852 46.28 28.43 -19.01
CA PRO A 852 45.64 29.52 -18.29
C PRO A 852 46.52 30.76 -18.20
N GLY A 853 45.96 31.92 -18.51
CA GLY A 853 46.72 33.16 -18.65
C GLY A 853 45.88 34.35 -19.13
N PRO A 854 46.50 35.52 -19.34
CA PRO A 854 45.79 36.71 -19.79
C PRO A 854 45.23 36.54 -21.21
N ARG A 855 44.02 37.03 -21.43
CA ARG A 855 43.33 37.00 -22.73
C ARG A 855 44.03 37.94 -23.72
N THR A 856 44.15 37.48 -24.97
CA THR A 856 44.96 38.14 -26.03
C THR A 856 44.18 39.13 -26.89
N ALA A 857 42.85 39.18 -26.79
CA ALA A 857 41.99 40.07 -27.55
C ALA A 857 40.65 40.30 -26.80
N ASP A 858 39.96 41.38 -27.13
CA ASP A 858 38.55 41.55 -26.77
C ASP A 858 37.66 40.77 -27.76
N ILE A 859 36.57 40.19 -27.28
CA ILE A 859 35.51 39.61 -28.12
C ILE A 859 34.25 40.41 -27.87
N VAL A 860 33.80 41.19 -28.85
CA VAL A 860 32.65 42.11 -28.71
C VAL A 860 31.48 41.65 -29.58
N ALA A 861 30.29 41.58 -28.98
CA ALA A 861 29.06 41.23 -29.66
C ALA A 861 28.69 42.28 -30.73
N THR A 862 28.54 41.86 -31.98
CA THR A 862 28.04 42.73 -33.08
C THR A 862 26.52 42.67 -33.24
N GLU A 863 25.92 41.59 -32.76
CA GLU A 863 24.50 41.27 -32.65
C GLU A 863 24.28 40.62 -31.28
N ASP A 864 23.02 40.48 -30.85
CA ASP A 864 22.72 39.69 -29.65
C ASP A 864 23.22 38.27 -29.88
N MET A 865 24.04 37.78 -28.94
CA MET A 865 24.77 36.53 -29.12
C MET A 865 24.61 35.60 -27.93
N LYS A 866 24.63 34.30 -28.22
CA LYS A 866 24.68 33.24 -27.21
C LYS A 866 25.92 32.41 -27.42
N TYR A 867 26.67 32.16 -26.36
CA TYR A 867 27.88 31.34 -26.44
C TYR A 867 27.98 30.39 -25.25
N LEU A 868 28.58 29.23 -25.50
CA LEU A 868 28.86 28.20 -24.52
C LEU A 868 30.26 28.38 -23.95
N GLU A 869 30.39 28.47 -22.64
CA GLU A 869 31.66 28.37 -21.93
C GLU A 869 31.94 26.92 -21.51
N ILE A 870 33.17 26.47 -21.75
CA ILE A 870 33.72 25.22 -21.25
C ILE A 870 35.05 25.53 -20.56
N ASP A 871 35.07 25.42 -19.24
CA ASP A 871 36.28 25.56 -18.42
C ASP A 871 37.05 24.24 -18.30
N TRP A 872 38.28 24.30 -17.78
CA TRP A 872 39.10 23.11 -17.57
C TRP A 872 38.41 22.07 -16.67
N LYS A 873 37.70 22.52 -15.62
CA LYS A 873 36.90 21.62 -14.78
C LYS A 873 35.77 20.98 -15.57
N GLY A 874 35.09 21.73 -16.44
CA GLY A 874 34.07 21.25 -17.38
C GLY A 874 34.61 20.17 -18.31
N MET A 875 35.79 20.37 -18.87
CA MET A 875 36.42 19.37 -19.73
C MET A 875 36.76 18.08 -18.97
N ASN A 876 37.36 18.19 -17.77
CA ASN A 876 37.63 17.04 -16.90
C ASN A 876 36.33 16.33 -16.47
N ARG A 877 35.25 17.08 -16.24
CA ARG A 877 33.93 16.53 -15.95
C ARG A 877 33.40 15.70 -17.13
N ILE A 878 33.48 16.22 -18.36
CA ILE A 878 33.11 15.47 -19.57
C ILE A 878 33.98 14.22 -19.73
N GLN A 879 35.27 14.28 -19.38
CA GLN A 879 36.17 13.12 -19.40
C GLN A 879 35.74 12.02 -18.42
N MET A 880 35.35 12.37 -17.20
CA MET A 880 34.90 11.38 -16.20
C MET A 880 33.56 10.75 -16.57
N ILE A 881 32.62 11.53 -17.09
CA ILE A 881 31.24 11.07 -17.35
C ILE A 881 31.13 10.40 -18.73
N TYR A 882 31.74 11.02 -19.75
CA TYR A 882 31.68 10.58 -21.13
C TYR A 882 33.09 10.48 -21.76
N PRO A 883 33.92 9.50 -21.37
CA PRO A 883 35.30 9.38 -21.85
C PRO A 883 35.41 9.40 -23.38
N ARG A 884 34.48 8.73 -24.07
CA ARG A 884 34.44 8.72 -25.55
C ARG A 884 34.18 10.11 -26.14
N ILE A 885 33.31 10.92 -25.53
CA ILE A 885 33.02 12.28 -25.98
C ILE A 885 34.23 13.17 -25.73
N ALA A 886 34.84 13.07 -24.55
CA ALA A 886 36.04 13.84 -24.21
C ALA A 886 37.20 13.57 -25.17
N VAL A 887 37.43 12.31 -25.58
CA VAL A 887 38.45 11.98 -26.58
C VAL A 887 38.22 12.73 -27.90
N HIS A 888 36.98 12.84 -28.37
CA HIS A 888 36.66 13.63 -29.57
C HIS A 888 36.91 15.12 -29.34
N LEU A 889 36.48 15.67 -28.20
CA LEU A 889 36.69 17.08 -27.85
C LEU A 889 38.18 17.44 -27.76
N TYR A 890 38.98 16.68 -27.00
CA TYR A 890 40.42 16.92 -26.89
C TYR A 890 41.11 16.83 -28.25
N ARG A 891 40.78 15.81 -29.05
CA ARG A 891 41.34 15.65 -30.40
C ARG A 891 40.98 16.82 -31.31
N ASN A 892 39.73 17.27 -31.27
CA ASN A 892 39.26 18.38 -32.09
C ASN A 892 39.87 19.71 -31.62
N LEU A 893 40.01 19.91 -30.32
CA LEU A 893 40.73 21.05 -29.75
C LEU A 893 42.20 21.08 -30.17
N SER A 894 42.90 19.94 -30.12
CA SER A 894 44.28 19.85 -30.63
C SER A 894 44.38 20.18 -32.12
N ARG A 895 43.39 19.79 -32.92
CA ARG A 895 43.33 20.17 -34.36
C ARG A 895 43.10 21.66 -34.55
N ILE A 896 42.21 22.28 -33.76
CA ILE A 896 41.95 23.72 -33.80
C ILE A 896 43.24 24.50 -33.48
N LEU A 897 43.91 24.15 -32.39
CA LEU A 897 45.17 24.80 -31.99
C LEU A 897 46.30 24.58 -33.00
N GLY A 898 46.44 23.36 -33.52
CA GLY A 898 47.41 23.06 -34.57
C GLY A 898 47.14 23.84 -35.88
N GLY A 899 45.86 24.01 -36.23
CA GLY A 899 45.44 24.83 -37.37
C GLY A 899 45.82 26.30 -37.18
N ARG A 900 45.51 26.88 -36.02
CA ARG A 900 45.86 28.27 -35.68
C ARG A 900 47.37 28.50 -35.70
N LEU A 901 48.15 27.59 -35.13
CA LEU A 901 49.61 27.69 -35.15
C LEU A 901 50.17 27.70 -36.57
N LYS A 902 49.62 26.86 -37.46
CA LYS A 902 50.02 26.82 -38.87
C LYS A 902 49.69 28.13 -39.58
N GLU A 903 48.51 28.69 -39.34
CA GLU A 903 48.07 29.96 -39.91
C GLU A 903 48.92 31.14 -39.42
N THR A 904 49.18 31.25 -38.11
CA THR A 904 50.10 32.25 -37.56
C THR A 904 51.50 32.13 -38.15
N THR A 905 52.00 30.90 -38.34
CA THR A 905 53.31 30.65 -38.96
C THR A 905 53.34 31.13 -40.41
N ASN A 906 52.27 30.89 -41.17
CA ASN A 906 52.15 31.37 -42.54
C ASN A 906 52.09 32.90 -42.60
N GLN A 907 51.28 33.54 -41.74
CA GLN A 907 51.20 35.01 -41.65
C GLN A 907 52.53 35.64 -41.25
N LEU A 908 53.28 35.02 -40.35
CA LEU A 908 54.64 35.45 -39.98
C LEU A 908 55.65 35.28 -41.13
N MET A 909 55.49 34.25 -41.97
CA MET A 909 56.31 34.08 -43.17
C MET A 909 55.96 35.13 -44.24
N GLU A 910 54.68 35.43 -44.44
CA GLU A 910 54.21 36.48 -45.35
C GLU A 910 54.64 37.88 -44.89
N ALA A 911 54.60 38.17 -43.58
CA ALA A 911 55.05 39.44 -43.02
C ALA A 911 56.59 39.62 -43.02
N ARG A 912 57.35 38.52 -43.25
CA ARG A 912 58.81 38.54 -43.40
C ARG A 912 59.26 38.72 -44.85
N GLN A 913 58.37 38.47 -45.81
CA GLN A 913 58.56 38.80 -47.23
C GLN A 913 58.18 40.26 -47.47
#